data_AF-A0A5N6W2K6-F1
#
_entry.id   AF-A0A5N6W2K6-F1
#
_cell.length_a   1.000
_cell.length_b   1.000
_cell.length_c   1.000
_cell.angle_alpha   90.00
_cell.angle_beta   90.00
_cell.angle_gamma   90.00
#
_symmetry.space_group_name_H-M   'P 1'
#
loop_
_entity.id
_entity.type
_entity.pdbx_description
1 polymer ?
#
loop_
_entity_poly.entity_id
_entity_poly.type
_entity_poly.pdbx_seq_one_letter_code
_entity_poly.pdbx_strand_id
1 'polypeptide(L)'
;MGPLSYWEFRDTWSDSPWGVPARNGTSLDYYQTLRSLAMSLRLFEVPRTLLPKLALCLFICFCLLLTERWRRRKLDVTTYAVKEEKRGKAISQRSTYRTGGSPVDYRSLYYKLQNIEDHQDILPGARELLLSLLSDAIRSTAYDKDQGQGIFGVRSYTDEKLFSFLRTSHQGVEDSYQKYIQDRRAGSPRVLVSNRQHATEVLTRLAPLKLVDGAWLGHINHISTPFAHRHVTKQLWQILSEELGGGVLSLHHTYIYKELLKGLDVKLPEPYERSFGEAMPNTNDMRIFKAGVVVLLISLFPQEFLPEIFGFNLHFEGLNLETMTLARELRELEIDAQYFLHHVSIDNAHSGHAMMAAFTVAQYLALIERDEGPQAAEIAWRRVQAGYALSKHLRDGIEPVVAADGGEIDYHAENNNNPGPYDEKVVNLLIAKAAVAQKIHTACPARIGGKPLADWLDTSRIVSDSNKLDFLRELGNAPPWVVKGNPDKSRLIQEVRRGGKMFGAFTLKEVNLLERWISTLDPRATGNDAQAAYWRFTGRKRFPQHPAMAPSLDPFLNFDCSAYHALPLGEDYIHDPLLINLDRNWPKFISMWFAHTSLLESFVAVPSRVATELGAAVTCILRAQYGLSPEEDGVFGMDELHTVSAAPTPDLVDIGLEILSCKGIDPLPGSLLDVLTQCPCDFSSKMLSASKYPVRNGEILLGMLLAFLGLQRAVLECPGMLSETWKQALEEIIEREIAGLRTCRDRLAADKRKAQLFAAGYWMARKEIYRKLGQ
;
A
#
# COMPACT_ATOMS: atom_id res chain seq x y z
N MET A 1 -18.31 -14.37 -37.19
CA MET A 1 -18.97 -13.19 -37.77
C MET A 1 -19.22 -12.22 -36.62
N GLY A 2 -18.44 -11.13 -36.53
CA GLY A 2 -18.87 -9.95 -35.76
C GLY A 2 -19.43 -8.89 -36.72
N PRO A 3 -19.60 -7.63 -36.30
CA PRO A 3 -19.87 -7.08 -34.95
C PRO A 3 -21.09 -6.11 -35.00
N LEU A 4 -21.55 -5.55 -33.87
CA LEU A 4 -22.27 -4.26 -33.87
C LEU A 4 -22.00 -3.48 -32.57
N SER A 5 -21.53 -2.26 -32.79
CA SER A 5 -21.24 -1.14 -31.89
C SER A 5 -22.50 -0.52 -31.28
N TYR A 6 -22.43 0.02 -30.07
CA TYR A 6 -23.37 1.07 -29.62
C TYR A 6 -22.67 2.10 -28.73
N TRP A 7 -22.46 3.29 -29.31
CA TRP A 7 -22.39 4.59 -28.68
C TRP A 7 -23.37 5.46 -29.47
N GLU A 8 -24.46 5.97 -28.86
CA GLU A 8 -25.09 7.25 -29.19
C GLU A 8 -26.28 7.59 -28.26
N PHE A 9 -26.58 8.89 -28.18
CA PHE A 9 -27.27 9.65 -27.13
C PHE A 9 -28.79 9.84 -27.37
N ARG A 10 -29.51 10.10 -26.24
CA ARG A 10 -30.70 10.97 -26.03
C ARG A 10 -32.17 10.55 -26.38
N ASP A 11 -32.99 10.75 -25.34
CA ASP A 11 -34.31 11.41 -25.24
C ASP A 11 -35.68 10.65 -25.34
N THR A 12 -36.41 10.79 -24.21
CA THR A 12 -37.88 10.99 -24.01
C THR A 12 -38.89 9.82 -23.85
N TRP A 13 -39.42 9.74 -22.61
CA TRP A 13 -40.83 9.64 -22.15
C TRP A 13 -41.76 8.46 -22.57
N SER A 14 -42.23 7.69 -21.58
CA SER A 14 -43.64 7.60 -21.09
C SER A 14 -44.12 6.18 -20.66
N ASP A 15 -44.64 6.13 -19.42
CA ASP A 15 -45.77 5.39 -18.83
C ASP A 15 -45.98 3.84 -18.95
N SER A 16 -45.66 3.14 -17.84
CA SER A 16 -46.52 2.31 -16.93
C SER A 16 -47.52 1.22 -17.47
N PRO A 17 -48.11 0.33 -16.62
CA PRO A 17 -47.65 -0.46 -15.46
C PRO A 17 -48.14 -1.95 -15.53
N TRP A 18 -48.39 -2.59 -14.37
CA TRP A 18 -48.96 -3.93 -14.06
C TRP A 18 -47.90 -4.98 -13.68
N GLY A 19 -47.93 -5.65 -12.53
CA GLY A 19 -48.94 -5.76 -11.47
C GLY A 19 -48.74 -7.12 -10.78
N VAL A 20 -48.48 -7.09 -9.46
CA VAL A 20 -48.31 -8.23 -8.54
C VAL A 20 -49.62 -9.03 -8.42
N PRO A 21 -49.57 -10.32 -8.02
CA PRO A 21 -50.19 -10.62 -6.73
C PRO A 21 -49.42 -11.63 -5.87
N ALA A 22 -49.40 -11.33 -4.57
CA ALA A 22 -49.10 -12.22 -3.47
C ALA A 22 -50.37 -12.92 -2.96
N ARG A 23 -50.23 -14.12 -2.36
CA ARG A 23 -51.03 -14.65 -1.22
C ARG A 23 -50.48 -16.03 -0.80
N ASN A 24 -49.93 -16.14 0.42
CA ASN A 24 -50.56 -16.65 1.66
C ASN A 24 -50.75 -18.18 1.74
N GLY A 25 -50.16 -18.79 2.77
CA GLY A 25 -50.48 -20.14 3.24
C GLY A 25 -49.63 -20.55 4.44
N THR A 26 -50.27 -20.73 5.60
CA THR A 26 -49.74 -20.90 6.96
C THR A 26 -49.58 -22.36 7.42
N SER A 27 -48.59 -22.61 8.30
CA SER A 27 -48.65 -23.41 9.56
C SER A 27 -48.59 -24.95 9.60
N LEU A 28 -47.75 -25.44 10.54
CA LEU A 28 -47.62 -26.76 11.21
C LEU A 28 -47.10 -27.94 10.34
N ASP A 29 -46.14 -28.77 10.77
CA ASP A 29 -46.17 -29.55 12.02
C ASP A 29 -44.75 -29.98 12.49
N TYR A 30 -44.53 -29.89 13.80
CA TYR A 30 -43.34 -30.35 14.53
C TYR A 30 -43.78 -31.61 15.30
N TYR A 31 -42.88 -32.59 15.48
CA TYR A 31 -43.08 -33.92 16.10
C TYR A 31 -43.45 -35.05 15.13
N GLN A 32 -42.42 -35.68 14.56
CA GLN A 32 -42.28 -37.15 14.52
C GLN A 32 -40.99 -37.54 13.80
N THR A 33 -39.88 -37.77 14.54
CA THR A 33 -38.90 -38.88 14.35
C THR A 33 -37.61 -38.70 15.19
N LEU A 34 -37.74 -38.36 16.47
CA LEU A 34 -36.68 -38.57 17.48
C LEU A 34 -36.93 -39.87 18.27
N ARG A 35 -37.30 -40.95 17.56
CA ARG A 35 -37.68 -42.24 18.15
C ARG A 35 -37.05 -43.48 17.52
N SER A 36 -36.05 -43.34 16.62
CA SER A 36 -35.40 -44.50 15.98
C SER A 36 -33.87 -44.58 16.15
N LEU A 37 -33.29 -43.97 17.18
CA LEU A 37 -31.85 -44.10 17.46
C LEU A 37 -31.55 -44.26 18.96
N ALA A 38 -32.49 -44.89 19.68
CA ALA A 38 -32.32 -45.27 21.08
C ALA A 38 -32.89 -46.67 21.32
N MET A 39 -32.31 -47.69 20.67
CA MET A 39 -32.40 -49.11 21.09
C MET A 39 -31.33 -49.94 20.37
N SER A 40 -30.07 -49.79 20.80
CA SER A 40 -29.06 -50.86 20.74
C SER A 40 -28.21 -50.76 22.00
N LEU A 41 -28.58 -51.62 22.95
CA LEU A 41 -28.07 -51.82 24.30
C LEU A 41 -26.55 -52.08 24.31
N ARG A 42 -25.80 -51.38 25.17
CA ARG A 42 -25.28 -51.80 26.50
C ARG A 42 -23.99 -52.63 26.45
N LEU A 43 -23.01 -52.16 27.24
CA LEU A 43 -21.96 -52.86 28.03
C LEU A 43 -21.05 -51.69 28.50
N PHE A 44 -20.93 -51.25 29.75
CA PHE A 44 -20.88 -51.88 31.08
C PHE A 44 -21.43 -50.89 32.13
N GLU A 45 -22.03 -51.41 33.21
CA GLU A 45 -22.40 -50.65 34.40
C GLU A 45 -21.18 -50.29 35.24
N VAL A 46 -21.02 -49.00 35.59
CA VAL A 46 -20.08 -48.53 36.62
C VAL A 46 -20.89 -47.97 37.79
N PRO A 47 -20.63 -48.36 39.05
CA PRO A 47 -21.40 -47.88 40.19
C PRO A 47 -21.26 -46.37 40.38
N ARG A 48 -22.40 -45.67 40.57
CA ARG A 48 -22.49 -44.21 40.81
C ARG A 48 -21.89 -43.72 42.14
N THR A 49 -21.06 -44.52 42.81
CA THR A 49 -20.41 -44.18 44.09
C THR A 49 -18.90 -43.88 43.96
N LEU A 50 -18.33 -43.92 42.75
CA LEU A 50 -16.89 -43.66 42.51
C LEU A 50 -16.55 -42.39 41.70
N LEU A 51 -17.53 -41.69 41.11
CA LEU A 51 -17.26 -40.49 40.31
C LEU A 51 -16.64 -39.29 41.07
N PRO A 52 -16.99 -39.01 42.35
CA PRO A 52 -16.36 -37.91 43.09
C PRO A 52 -14.90 -38.18 43.47
N LYS A 53 -14.50 -39.46 43.59
CA LYS A 53 -13.15 -39.85 44.03
C LYS A 53 -12.15 -39.93 42.87
N LEU A 54 -12.62 -40.25 41.67
CA LEU A 54 -11.82 -40.21 40.43
C LEU A 54 -11.52 -38.78 39.97
N ALA A 55 -12.47 -37.85 40.12
CA ALA A 55 -12.26 -36.43 39.82
C ALA A 55 -11.23 -35.77 40.78
N LEU A 56 -11.25 -36.16 42.06
CA LEU A 56 -10.29 -35.65 43.05
C LEU A 56 -8.87 -36.21 42.84
N CYS A 57 -8.72 -37.49 42.47
CA CYS A 57 -7.42 -38.06 42.11
C CYS A 57 -6.82 -37.44 40.84
N LEU A 58 -7.63 -37.19 39.81
CA LEU A 58 -7.16 -36.54 38.58
C LEU A 58 -6.77 -35.08 38.80
N PHE A 59 -7.46 -34.36 39.69
CA PHE A 59 -7.11 -32.99 40.08
C PHE A 59 -5.80 -32.94 40.88
N ILE A 60 -5.59 -33.86 41.83
CA ILE A 60 -4.35 -33.93 42.62
C ILE A 60 -3.14 -34.31 41.74
N CYS A 61 -3.30 -35.24 40.78
CA CYS A 61 -2.26 -35.56 39.80
C CYS A 61 -1.92 -34.37 38.89
N PHE A 62 -2.92 -33.56 38.50
CA PHE A 62 -2.70 -32.35 37.70
C PHE A 62 -1.94 -31.26 38.48
N CYS A 63 -2.24 -31.07 39.77
CA CYS A 63 -1.52 -30.14 40.65
C CYS A 63 -0.08 -30.58 40.98
N LEU A 64 0.17 -31.89 41.08
CA LEU A 64 1.52 -32.43 41.30
C LEU A 64 2.41 -32.31 40.04
N LEU A 65 1.84 -32.47 38.84
CA LEU A 65 2.56 -32.28 37.56
C LEU A 65 2.92 -30.81 37.28
N LEU A 66 2.10 -29.85 37.77
CA LEU A 66 2.40 -28.41 37.66
C LEU A 66 3.51 -27.96 38.63
N THR A 67 3.64 -28.62 39.79
CA THR A 67 4.68 -28.29 40.79
C THR A 67 6.04 -28.94 40.47
N GLU A 68 6.08 -30.07 39.78
CA GLU A 68 7.33 -30.64 39.23
C GLU A 68 7.89 -29.83 38.04
N ARG A 69 7.02 -29.26 37.18
CA ARG A 69 7.45 -28.43 36.04
C ARG A 69 7.97 -27.05 36.44
N TRP A 70 7.54 -26.52 37.58
CA TRP A 70 8.04 -25.24 38.13
C TRP A 70 9.35 -25.38 38.91
N ARG A 71 9.73 -26.60 39.34
CA ARG A 71 10.95 -26.85 40.14
C ARG A 71 12.20 -27.15 39.29
N ARG A 72 12.09 -27.28 37.96
CA ARG A 72 13.23 -27.49 37.02
C ARG A 72 13.70 -26.24 36.24
N ARG A 73 13.22 -25.04 36.56
CA ARG A 73 13.74 -23.78 35.99
C ARG A 73 14.11 -22.79 37.10
N LYS A 74 15.21 -23.04 37.80
CA LYS A 74 15.96 -22.02 38.57
C LYS A 74 17.38 -22.51 38.86
N LEU A 75 18.33 -21.57 38.75
CA LEU A 75 19.82 -21.65 38.75
C LEU A 75 20.43 -21.98 37.37
N ASP A 76 21.32 -21.17 36.78
CA ASP A 76 22.33 -20.29 37.41
C ASP A 76 22.27 -18.81 37.00
N VAL A 77 22.31 -17.95 38.03
CA VAL A 77 22.74 -16.55 37.97
C VAL A 77 23.79 -16.40 39.06
N THR A 78 25.02 -16.05 38.70
CA THR A 78 26.06 -15.66 39.65
C THR A 78 26.51 -14.23 39.37
N THR A 79 26.25 -13.40 40.37
CA THR A 79 26.48 -11.97 40.56
C THR A 79 27.96 -11.63 40.73
N TYR A 80 28.41 -10.46 40.25
CA TYR A 80 29.36 -9.62 41.00
C TYR A 80 29.09 -8.12 40.76
N ALA A 81 28.67 -7.46 41.84
CA ALA A 81 28.71 -6.02 42.15
C ALA A 81 30.18 -5.59 42.42
N VAL A 82 30.67 -4.33 42.42
CA VAL A 82 30.20 -2.93 42.34
C VAL A 82 31.48 -2.07 42.20
N LYS A 83 31.43 -0.91 41.52
CA LYS A 83 32.06 0.35 42.02
C LYS A 83 31.66 1.57 41.17
N GLU A 84 31.02 2.54 41.82
CA GLU A 84 30.90 3.92 41.35
C GLU A 84 32.25 4.64 41.49
N GLU A 85 32.62 5.44 40.48
CA GLU A 85 33.31 6.71 40.72
C GLU A 85 33.07 7.72 39.57
N LYS A 86 32.88 8.98 39.95
CA LYS A 86 32.48 10.14 39.14
C LYS A 86 33.62 10.68 38.25
N ARG A 87 33.31 11.05 37.00
CA ARG A 87 33.51 12.40 36.36
C ARG A 87 33.62 12.33 34.83
N GLY A 88 32.70 13.04 34.17
CA GLY A 88 32.96 13.97 33.07
C GLY A 88 33.55 13.44 31.75
N LYS A 89 32.70 13.34 30.73
CA LYS A 89 32.86 14.06 29.44
C LYS A 89 31.60 13.89 28.59
N ALA A 90 30.95 15.01 28.27
CA ALA A 90 29.93 15.09 27.24
C ALA A 90 30.56 14.63 25.91
N ILE A 91 30.04 13.55 25.34
CA ILE A 91 30.34 13.13 23.97
C ILE A 91 29.01 13.11 23.23
N SER A 92 28.86 14.13 22.38
CA SER A 92 27.90 14.21 21.29
C SER A 92 27.82 12.87 20.54
N GLN A 93 26.74 12.12 20.72
CA GLN A 93 26.38 11.05 19.79
C GLN A 93 25.83 11.69 18.52
N ARG A 94 26.74 11.95 17.60
CA ARG A 94 26.45 12.20 16.19
C ARG A 94 25.87 10.91 15.63
N SER A 95 24.64 10.95 15.12
CA SER A 95 24.06 9.88 14.31
C SER A 95 24.97 9.59 13.13
N THR A 96 25.59 8.40 13.12
CA THR A 96 26.33 7.90 11.96
C THR A 96 25.37 7.15 11.05
N TYR A 97 24.86 7.83 10.02
CA TYR A 97 24.37 7.12 8.83
C TYR A 97 25.57 6.52 8.12
N ARG A 98 25.76 5.22 8.30
CA ARG A 98 26.56 4.39 7.40
C ARG A 98 25.63 3.89 6.31
N THR A 99 25.82 4.35 5.08
CA THR A 99 25.48 3.56 3.89
C THR A 99 26.40 2.33 3.91
N GLY A 100 25.99 1.29 4.64
CA GLY A 100 26.80 0.11 4.89
C GLY A 100 25.98 -1.09 5.36
N GLY A 101 25.61 -1.95 4.42
CA GLY A 101 25.72 -3.41 4.58
C GLY A 101 24.90 -4.15 5.64
N SER A 102 23.62 -3.81 5.84
CA SER A 102 22.63 -4.68 6.48
C SER A 102 21.45 -4.90 5.51
N PRO A 103 20.81 -6.09 5.47
CA PRO A 103 19.53 -6.27 4.79
C PRO A 103 18.51 -5.23 5.28
N VAL A 104 17.65 -4.76 4.37
CA VAL A 104 16.61 -3.76 4.69
C VAL A 104 15.64 -4.38 5.69
N ASP A 105 15.53 -3.76 6.87
CA ASP A 105 14.54 -4.14 7.87
C ASP A 105 13.17 -3.57 7.48
N TYR A 106 12.41 -4.35 6.73
CA TYR A 106 11.07 -3.97 6.27
C TYR A 106 10.06 -3.81 7.42
N ARG A 107 10.23 -4.51 8.55
CA ARG A 107 9.36 -4.32 9.73
C ARG A 107 9.53 -2.94 10.34
N SER A 108 10.79 -2.56 10.58
CA SER A 108 11.11 -1.22 11.07
C SER A 108 10.70 -0.13 10.09
N LEU A 109 10.93 -0.34 8.80
CA LEU A 109 10.54 0.63 7.78
C LEU A 109 9.01 0.79 7.66
N TYR A 110 8.25 -0.30 7.75
CA TYR A 110 6.79 -0.30 7.78
C TYR A 110 6.25 0.58 8.92
N TYR A 111 6.76 0.37 10.14
CA TYR A 111 6.42 1.20 11.30
C TYR A 111 6.76 2.68 11.06
N LYS A 112 7.96 2.98 10.55
CA LYS A 112 8.39 4.37 10.34
C LYS A 112 7.58 5.09 9.26
N LEU A 113 7.20 4.42 8.18
CA LEU A 113 6.39 5.01 7.11
C LEU A 113 4.97 5.36 7.59
N GLN A 114 4.37 4.53 8.44
CA GLN A 114 3.09 4.87 9.08
C GLN A 114 3.20 5.98 10.15
N ASN A 115 4.42 6.33 10.56
CA ASN A 115 4.73 7.37 11.55
C ASN A 115 5.68 8.42 10.95
N ILE A 116 5.47 8.80 9.68
CA ILE A 116 6.44 9.62 8.94
C ILE A 116 6.70 11.00 9.57
N GLU A 117 5.73 11.52 10.32
CA GLU A 117 5.84 12.75 11.11
C GLU A 117 6.96 12.72 12.15
N ASP A 118 7.23 11.55 12.72
CA ASP A 118 8.30 11.32 13.70
C ASP A 118 9.60 10.82 13.05
N HIS A 119 9.56 10.50 11.74
CA HIS A 119 10.61 9.78 11.03
C HIS A 119 10.98 10.42 9.70
N GLN A 120 10.90 11.74 9.56
CA GLN A 120 11.26 12.43 8.30
C GLN A 120 12.70 12.16 7.83
N ASP A 121 13.58 11.72 8.73
CA ASP A 121 14.95 11.31 8.43
C ASP A 121 15.04 10.14 7.44
N ILE A 122 14.00 9.32 7.31
CA ILE A 122 14.00 8.20 6.37
C ILE A 122 13.68 8.59 4.94
N LEU A 123 13.13 9.78 4.69
CA LEU A 123 12.64 10.18 3.35
C LEU A 123 13.70 10.01 2.25
N PRO A 124 14.97 10.46 2.43
CA PRO A 124 16.02 10.20 1.44
C PRO A 124 16.23 8.72 1.15
N GLY A 125 16.30 7.89 2.20
CA GLY A 125 16.47 6.44 2.05
C GLY A 125 15.26 5.75 1.42
N ALA A 126 14.05 6.20 1.75
CA ALA A 126 12.79 5.71 1.20
C ALA A 126 12.71 5.96 -0.31
N ARG A 127 13.11 7.15 -0.76
CA ARG A 127 13.22 7.48 -2.20
C ARG A 127 14.21 6.58 -2.93
N GLU A 128 15.42 6.42 -2.39
CA GLU A 128 16.43 5.56 -3.02
C GLU A 128 15.98 4.09 -3.06
N LEU A 129 15.29 3.62 -2.03
CA LEU A 129 14.69 2.28 -1.99
C LEU A 129 13.61 2.12 -3.06
N LEU A 130 12.70 3.09 -3.23
CA LEU A 130 11.68 3.04 -4.28
C LEU A 130 12.31 2.92 -5.68
N LEU A 131 13.35 3.71 -5.96
CA LEU A 131 14.10 3.62 -7.22
C LEU A 131 14.75 2.24 -7.42
N SER A 132 15.33 1.67 -6.36
CA SER A 132 15.88 0.31 -6.40
C SER A 132 14.79 -0.75 -6.65
N LEU A 133 13.63 -0.63 -6.01
CA LEU A 133 12.50 -1.54 -6.19
C LEU A 133 11.93 -1.47 -7.61
N LEU A 134 11.79 -0.27 -8.18
CA LEU A 134 11.40 -0.07 -9.59
C LEU A 134 12.41 -0.72 -10.55
N SER A 135 13.71 -0.52 -10.29
CA SER A 135 14.79 -1.11 -11.08
C SER A 135 14.81 -2.64 -11.02
N ASP A 136 14.59 -3.20 -9.83
CA ASP A 136 14.50 -4.65 -9.62
C ASP A 136 13.26 -5.24 -10.28
N ALA A 137 12.11 -4.58 -10.18
CA ALA A 137 10.88 -4.99 -10.87
C ALA A 137 11.12 -5.09 -12.38
N ILE A 138 11.64 -4.02 -13.01
CA ILE A 138 11.97 -3.99 -14.45
C ILE A 138 12.95 -5.11 -14.85
N ARG A 139 13.92 -5.43 -13.99
CA ARG A 139 14.88 -6.52 -14.23
C ARG A 139 14.25 -7.90 -14.10
N SER A 140 13.41 -8.10 -13.09
CA SER A 140 12.75 -9.39 -12.85
C SER A 140 11.82 -9.78 -14.00
N THR A 141 11.21 -8.78 -14.64
CA THR A 141 10.37 -8.91 -15.83
C THR A 141 11.16 -8.77 -17.14
N ALA A 142 12.50 -8.91 -17.11
CA ALA A 142 13.32 -8.76 -18.31
C ALA A 142 12.96 -9.81 -19.38
N TYR A 143 12.53 -11.00 -18.96
CA TYR A 143 12.04 -12.03 -19.87
C TYR A 143 10.79 -11.55 -20.63
N ASP A 144 9.78 -11.05 -19.91
CA ASP A 144 8.57 -10.47 -20.50
C ASP A 144 8.94 -9.34 -21.47
N LYS A 145 9.88 -8.48 -21.08
CA LYS A 145 10.35 -7.35 -21.89
C LYS A 145 11.02 -7.80 -23.20
N ASP A 146 11.90 -8.79 -23.14
CA ASP A 146 12.64 -9.27 -24.31
C ASP A 146 11.73 -10.04 -25.28
N GLN A 147 10.70 -10.73 -24.76
CA GLN A 147 9.69 -11.44 -25.55
C GLN A 147 8.52 -10.55 -26.01
N GLY A 148 8.44 -9.29 -25.54
CA GLY A 148 7.31 -8.41 -25.83
C GLY A 148 5.99 -8.90 -25.21
N GLN A 149 6.06 -9.50 -24.03
CA GLN A 149 4.92 -9.96 -23.23
C GLN A 149 4.60 -8.98 -22.09
N GLY A 150 3.43 -9.15 -21.48
CA GLY A 150 2.95 -8.30 -20.40
C GLY A 150 2.82 -6.83 -20.82
N ILE A 151 2.91 -5.93 -19.83
CA ILE A 151 2.79 -4.48 -20.06
C ILE A 151 3.88 -3.94 -21.01
N PHE A 152 5.07 -4.56 -21.03
CA PHE A 152 6.18 -4.15 -21.91
C PHE A 152 5.98 -4.54 -23.38
N GLY A 153 5.02 -5.43 -23.67
CA GLY A 153 4.57 -5.73 -25.03
C GLY A 153 3.90 -4.54 -25.71
N VAL A 154 3.29 -3.66 -24.93
CA VAL A 154 2.71 -2.40 -25.42
C VAL A 154 3.81 -1.35 -25.59
N ARG A 155 4.62 -1.50 -26.64
CA ARG A 155 5.81 -0.65 -26.89
C ARG A 155 5.46 0.80 -27.24
N SER A 156 4.43 0.98 -28.06
CA SER A 156 3.87 2.29 -28.39
C SER A 156 2.45 2.36 -27.87
N TYR A 157 2.22 3.37 -27.04
CA TYR A 157 0.92 3.64 -26.46
C TYR A 157 -0.10 4.00 -27.54
N THR A 158 -1.27 3.37 -27.46
CA THR A 158 -2.56 3.89 -27.95
C THR A 158 -3.62 3.38 -26.97
N ASP A 159 -4.75 4.08 -26.88
CA ASP A 159 -5.88 3.65 -26.05
C ASP A 159 -6.27 2.20 -26.38
N GLU A 160 -6.41 1.86 -27.67
CA GLU A 160 -6.82 0.52 -28.10
C GLU A 160 -5.86 -0.57 -27.62
N LYS A 161 -4.55 -0.31 -27.65
CA LYS A 161 -3.55 -1.27 -27.18
C LYS A 161 -3.58 -1.43 -25.67
N LEU A 162 -3.74 -0.33 -24.92
CA LEU A 162 -3.88 -0.37 -23.47
C LEU A 162 -5.13 -1.18 -23.07
N PHE A 163 -6.30 -0.81 -23.59
CA PHE A 163 -7.55 -1.48 -23.26
C PHE A 163 -7.57 -2.95 -23.74
N SER A 164 -6.98 -3.25 -24.90
CA SER A 164 -6.84 -4.64 -25.38
C SER A 164 -5.96 -5.48 -24.44
N PHE A 165 -4.80 -4.94 -24.03
CA PHE A 165 -3.91 -5.59 -23.07
C PHE A 165 -4.62 -5.91 -21.75
N LEU A 166 -5.35 -4.93 -21.18
CA LEU A 166 -6.07 -5.12 -19.92
C LEU A 166 -7.20 -6.14 -20.06
N ARG A 167 -7.95 -6.13 -21.17
CA ARG A 167 -8.98 -7.13 -21.45
C ARG A 167 -8.40 -8.53 -21.54
N THR A 168 -7.27 -8.70 -22.23
CA THR A 168 -6.58 -10.00 -22.29
C THR A 168 -6.09 -10.45 -20.91
N SER A 169 -5.55 -9.53 -20.11
CA SER A 169 -5.13 -9.84 -18.73
C SER A 169 -6.31 -10.28 -17.87
N HIS A 170 -7.44 -9.57 -17.94
CA HIS A 170 -8.67 -9.91 -17.21
C HIS A 170 -9.22 -11.27 -17.62
N GLN A 171 -9.32 -11.54 -18.93
CA GLN A 171 -9.76 -12.85 -19.44
C GLN A 171 -8.87 -13.99 -18.93
N GLY A 172 -7.54 -13.78 -18.87
CA GLY A 172 -6.63 -14.78 -18.34
C GLY A 172 -6.89 -15.13 -16.87
N VAL A 173 -7.30 -14.15 -16.05
CA VAL A 173 -7.69 -14.36 -14.65
C VAL A 173 -9.02 -15.11 -14.57
N GLU A 174 -10.01 -14.74 -15.38
CA GLU A 174 -11.31 -15.42 -15.46
C GLU A 174 -11.16 -16.89 -15.89
N ASP A 175 -10.35 -17.16 -16.92
CA ASP A 175 -10.08 -18.51 -17.43
C ASP A 175 -9.40 -19.37 -16.34
N SER A 176 -8.45 -18.76 -15.60
CA SER A 176 -7.77 -19.43 -14.48
C SER A 176 -8.73 -19.73 -13.34
N TYR A 177 -9.64 -18.81 -13.01
CA TYR A 177 -10.66 -19.02 -11.99
C TYR A 177 -11.69 -20.06 -12.44
N GLN A 178 -12.11 -20.04 -13.71
CA GLN A 178 -12.99 -21.05 -14.28
C GLN A 178 -12.37 -22.45 -14.18
N LYS A 179 -11.08 -22.58 -14.51
CA LYS A 179 -10.32 -23.83 -14.33
C LYS A 179 -10.32 -24.27 -12.87
N TYR A 180 -9.99 -23.37 -11.94
CA TYR A 180 -10.05 -23.66 -10.50
C TYR A 180 -11.44 -24.18 -10.08
N ILE A 181 -12.52 -23.56 -10.55
CA ILE A 181 -13.89 -24.03 -10.26
C ILE A 181 -14.17 -25.42 -10.85
N GLN A 182 -13.69 -25.71 -12.07
CA GLN A 182 -13.84 -27.03 -12.68
C GLN A 182 -13.11 -28.10 -11.85
N ASP A 183 -11.88 -27.82 -11.42
CA ASP A 183 -11.10 -28.72 -10.58
C ASP A 183 -11.79 -28.95 -9.23
N ARG A 184 -12.33 -27.91 -8.60
CA ARG A 184 -13.11 -28.03 -7.35
C ARG A 184 -14.39 -28.86 -7.53
N ARG A 185 -15.10 -28.71 -8.66
CA ARG A 185 -16.26 -29.55 -9.00
C ARG A 185 -15.88 -31.01 -9.26
N ALA A 186 -14.67 -31.26 -9.74
CA ALA A 186 -14.12 -32.61 -9.93
C ALA A 186 -13.59 -33.25 -8.63
N GLY A 187 -13.63 -32.53 -7.50
CA GLY A 187 -13.26 -33.03 -6.19
C GLY A 187 -11.83 -32.71 -5.75
N SER A 188 -11.08 -31.89 -6.51
CA SER A 188 -9.78 -31.35 -6.05
C SER A 188 -9.96 -30.58 -4.74
N PRO A 189 -9.02 -30.62 -3.77
CA PRO A 189 -9.13 -29.90 -2.50
C PRO A 189 -9.01 -28.37 -2.66
N ARG A 190 -9.19 -27.64 -1.56
CA ARG A 190 -8.84 -26.21 -1.49
C ARG A 190 -7.33 -26.04 -1.71
N VAL A 191 -6.94 -24.95 -2.35
CA VAL A 191 -5.57 -24.70 -2.80
C VAL A 191 -4.85 -23.60 -2.02
N LEU A 192 -5.57 -22.67 -1.37
CA LEU A 192 -4.97 -21.62 -0.55
C LEU A 192 -5.15 -21.88 0.95
N VAL A 193 -6.36 -22.22 1.37
CA VAL A 193 -6.70 -22.41 2.79
C VAL A 193 -7.41 -23.75 3.03
N SER A 194 -6.66 -24.72 3.53
CA SER A 194 -7.13 -26.10 3.72
C SER A 194 -8.21 -26.23 4.80
N ASN A 195 -8.11 -25.47 5.89
CA ASN A 195 -9.04 -25.48 7.03
C ASN A 195 -9.07 -24.11 7.74
N ARG A 196 -9.96 -23.94 8.74
CA ARG A 196 -10.11 -22.66 9.47
C ARG A 196 -8.85 -22.19 10.18
N GLN A 197 -8.05 -23.10 10.75
CA GLN A 197 -6.79 -22.74 11.41
C GLN A 197 -5.79 -22.22 10.39
N HIS A 198 -5.61 -22.93 9.27
CA HIS A 198 -4.72 -22.49 8.20
C HIS A 198 -5.17 -21.15 7.61
N ALA A 199 -6.48 -20.95 7.41
CA ALA A 199 -7.02 -19.66 6.99
C ALA A 199 -6.68 -18.53 7.97
N THR A 200 -6.79 -18.79 9.28
CA THR A 200 -6.44 -17.81 10.33
C THR A 200 -4.96 -17.44 10.27
N GLU A 201 -4.07 -18.42 10.07
CA GLU A 201 -2.63 -18.18 9.92
C GLU A 201 -2.28 -17.40 8.65
N VAL A 202 -2.92 -17.71 7.51
CA VAL A 202 -2.75 -16.97 6.25
C VAL A 202 -3.23 -15.52 6.40
N LEU A 203 -4.44 -15.30 6.92
CA LEU A 203 -5.01 -13.96 7.10
C LEU A 203 -4.20 -13.13 8.11
N THR A 204 -3.69 -13.75 9.17
CA THR A 204 -2.77 -13.07 10.10
C THR A 204 -1.48 -12.66 9.39
N ARG A 205 -0.89 -13.55 8.58
CA ARG A 205 0.34 -13.25 7.82
C ARG A 205 0.14 -12.12 6.81
N LEU A 206 -1.04 -12.01 6.20
CA LEU A 206 -1.38 -10.98 5.21
C LEU A 206 -1.65 -9.60 5.84
N ALA A 207 -1.86 -9.51 7.15
CA ALA A 207 -2.26 -8.29 7.84
C ALA A 207 -1.39 -7.05 7.54
N PRO A 208 -0.04 -7.12 7.46
CA PRO A 208 0.76 -5.93 7.17
C PRO A 208 0.46 -5.30 5.81
N LEU A 209 0.09 -6.10 4.80
CA LEU A 209 -0.29 -5.60 3.48
C LEU A 209 -1.75 -5.10 3.47
N LYS A 210 -2.66 -5.90 4.06
CA LYS A 210 -4.11 -5.63 4.01
C LYS A 210 -4.55 -4.47 4.90
N LEU A 211 -3.78 -4.16 5.94
CA LEU A 211 -4.05 -3.02 6.81
C LEU A 211 -3.48 -1.68 6.30
N VAL A 212 -2.85 -1.65 5.13
CA VAL A 212 -2.42 -0.41 4.45
C VAL A 212 -3.11 -0.22 3.09
N ASP A 213 -4.24 -0.89 2.90
CA ASP A 213 -5.04 -0.82 1.69
C ASP A 213 -5.53 0.61 1.42
N GLY A 214 -5.34 1.10 0.20
CA GLY A 214 -5.46 2.49 -0.24
C GLY A 214 -4.16 3.31 -0.19
N ALA A 215 -3.12 2.92 0.56
CA ALA A 215 -1.99 3.83 0.83
C ALA A 215 -1.12 4.15 -0.41
N TRP A 216 -1.21 3.35 -1.47
CA TRP A 216 -0.52 3.64 -2.74
C TRP A 216 -1.06 4.90 -3.46
N LEU A 217 -2.15 5.49 -2.95
CA LEU A 217 -2.73 6.75 -3.39
C LEU A 217 -2.74 7.81 -2.29
N GLY A 218 -2.24 7.52 -1.08
CA GLY A 218 -2.41 8.38 0.10
C GLY A 218 -1.89 9.83 -0.03
N HIS A 219 -1.05 10.12 -1.02
CA HIS A 219 -0.53 11.46 -1.29
C HIS A 219 -0.92 12.02 -2.68
N ILE A 220 -1.93 11.43 -3.33
CA ILE A 220 -2.42 11.86 -4.64
C ILE A 220 -3.33 13.09 -4.51
N ASN A 221 -3.39 13.90 -5.57
CA ASN A 221 -4.29 15.05 -5.68
C ASN A 221 -4.16 16.13 -4.59
N HIS A 222 -3.01 16.21 -3.90
CA HIS A 222 -2.74 17.31 -2.97
C HIS A 222 -2.70 18.66 -3.72
N ILE A 223 -2.89 19.79 -3.03
CA ILE A 223 -2.79 21.15 -3.59
C ILE A 223 -1.44 21.45 -4.26
N SER A 224 -0.40 20.72 -3.85
CA SER A 224 0.93 20.81 -4.48
C SER A 224 0.98 20.21 -5.89
N THR A 225 -0.03 19.44 -6.29
CA THR A 225 -0.16 18.89 -7.64
C THR A 225 -0.34 20.06 -8.62
N PRO A 226 0.39 20.10 -9.75
CA PRO A 226 0.15 21.10 -10.79
C PRO A 226 -1.34 21.15 -11.15
N PHE A 227 -1.92 22.34 -11.23
CA PHE A 227 -3.37 22.51 -11.39
C PHE A 227 -3.87 21.86 -12.67
N ALA A 228 -3.06 21.91 -13.74
CA ALA A 228 -3.34 21.21 -14.99
C ALA A 228 -3.54 19.68 -14.83
N HIS A 229 -2.91 19.04 -13.83
CA HIS A 229 -3.02 17.59 -13.62
C HIS A 229 -4.15 17.21 -12.66
N ARG A 230 -4.70 18.16 -11.89
CA ARG A 230 -5.65 17.88 -10.80
C ARG A 230 -6.89 17.14 -11.25
N HIS A 231 -7.46 17.50 -12.40
CA HIS A 231 -8.65 16.83 -12.95
C HIS A 231 -8.44 15.32 -13.17
N VAL A 232 -7.22 14.90 -13.53
CA VAL A 232 -6.89 13.49 -13.71
C VAL A 232 -6.51 12.84 -12.38
N THR A 233 -5.71 13.51 -11.53
CA THR A 233 -5.33 12.93 -10.23
C THR A 233 -6.50 12.82 -9.25
N LYS A 234 -7.53 13.64 -9.41
CA LYS A 234 -8.82 13.56 -8.71
C LYS A 234 -9.51 12.21 -8.95
N GLN A 235 -9.36 11.61 -10.13
CA GLN A 235 -9.92 10.29 -10.47
C GLN A 235 -9.25 9.17 -9.66
N LEU A 236 -7.92 9.23 -9.52
CA LEU A 236 -7.22 8.33 -8.60
C LEU A 236 -7.61 8.62 -7.15
N TRP A 237 -7.81 9.87 -6.76
CA TRP A 237 -8.27 10.18 -5.41
C TRP A 237 -9.69 9.64 -5.15
N GLN A 238 -10.56 9.59 -6.16
CA GLN A 238 -11.86 8.94 -6.04
C GLN A 238 -11.70 7.46 -5.64
N ILE A 239 -10.85 6.71 -6.34
CA ILE A 239 -10.51 5.33 -5.98
C ILE A 239 -10.06 5.25 -4.52
N LEU A 240 -9.09 6.08 -4.09
CA LEU A 240 -8.66 6.14 -2.69
C LEU A 240 -9.85 6.36 -1.75
N SER A 241 -10.73 7.31 -2.05
CA SER A 241 -11.86 7.60 -1.18
C SER A 241 -12.81 6.41 -1.03
N GLU A 242 -12.97 5.59 -2.08
CA GLU A 242 -13.77 4.36 -2.09
C GLU A 242 -13.10 3.24 -1.30
N GLU A 243 -11.77 3.09 -1.39
CA GLU A 243 -10.96 2.20 -0.53
C GLU A 243 -11.10 2.55 0.98
N LEU A 244 -11.27 3.83 1.26
CA LEU A 244 -11.56 4.37 2.61
C LEU A 244 -13.05 4.26 2.98
N GLY A 245 -13.84 3.52 2.20
CA GLY A 245 -15.26 3.25 2.43
C GLY A 245 -16.19 4.38 1.98
N GLY A 246 -15.71 5.32 1.16
CA GLY A 246 -16.49 6.46 0.68
C GLY A 246 -16.97 7.38 1.80
N GLY A 247 -16.36 7.33 3.00
CA GLY A 247 -16.88 8.05 4.18
C GLY A 247 -17.88 7.26 5.02
N VAL A 248 -18.01 5.95 4.80
CA VAL A 248 -18.75 5.01 5.65
C VAL A 248 -17.79 4.00 6.28
N LEU A 249 -17.65 4.02 7.61
CA LEU A 249 -16.68 3.18 8.32
C LEU A 249 -16.86 1.67 8.04
N SER A 250 -18.10 1.19 7.98
CA SER A 250 -18.39 -0.23 7.72
C SER A 250 -17.99 -0.69 6.31
N LEU A 251 -17.73 0.24 5.40
CA LEU A 251 -17.24 -0.03 4.05
C LEU A 251 -15.72 0.17 3.93
N HIS A 252 -15.06 0.72 4.96
CA HIS A 252 -13.62 0.99 4.92
C HIS A 252 -12.81 -0.32 4.92
N HIS A 253 -11.92 -0.49 3.95
CA HIS A 253 -11.24 -1.76 3.71
C HIS A 253 -10.40 -2.26 4.89
N THR A 254 -9.57 -1.40 5.48
CA THR A 254 -8.78 -1.75 6.66
C THR A 254 -9.65 -2.04 7.90
N TYR A 255 -10.81 -1.39 8.04
CA TYR A 255 -11.77 -1.69 9.10
C TYR A 255 -12.40 -3.08 8.92
N ILE A 256 -12.87 -3.39 7.70
CA ILE A 256 -13.43 -4.71 7.36
C ILE A 256 -12.39 -5.81 7.62
N TYR A 257 -11.14 -5.61 7.20
CA TYR A 257 -10.07 -6.58 7.45
C TYR A 257 -9.78 -6.77 8.94
N LYS A 258 -9.81 -5.70 9.73
CA LYS A 258 -9.64 -5.76 11.19
C LYS A 258 -10.77 -6.52 11.87
N GLU A 259 -12.02 -6.29 11.47
CA GLU A 259 -13.17 -7.04 12.01
C GLU A 259 -13.14 -8.52 11.58
N LEU A 260 -12.66 -8.83 10.37
CA LEU A 260 -12.38 -10.21 9.94
C LEU A 260 -11.39 -10.91 10.89
N LEU A 261 -10.24 -10.29 11.17
CA LEU A 261 -9.25 -10.86 12.09
C LEU A 261 -9.81 -11.06 13.51
N LYS A 262 -10.57 -10.09 14.00
CA LYS A 262 -11.24 -10.15 15.30
C LYS A 262 -12.27 -11.30 15.35
N GLY A 263 -13.01 -11.54 14.26
CA GLY A 263 -13.92 -12.68 14.11
C GLY A 263 -13.21 -14.04 14.17
N LEU A 264 -11.89 -14.08 13.94
CA LEU A 264 -11.03 -15.25 14.08
C LEU A 264 -10.29 -15.31 15.43
N ASP A 265 -10.64 -14.45 16.39
CA ASP A 265 -9.95 -14.24 17.67
C ASP A 265 -8.46 -13.86 17.53
N VAL A 266 -8.09 -13.26 16.40
CA VAL A 266 -6.75 -12.71 16.16
C VAL A 266 -6.73 -11.27 16.65
N LYS A 267 -5.95 -11.02 17.72
CA LYS A 267 -5.78 -9.69 18.32
C LYS A 267 -4.39 -9.16 18.00
N LEU A 268 -4.35 -8.23 17.06
CA LEU A 268 -3.12 -7.52 16.70
C LEU A 268 -3.13 -6.12 17.29
N PRO A 269 -1.97 -5.56 17.65
CA PRO A 269 -1.81 -4.14 17.90
C PRO A 269 -2.22 -3.31 16.66
N GLU A 270 -2.33 -2.00 16.81
CA GLU A 270 -2.59 -1.14 15.65
C GLU A 270 -1.39 -1.17 14.69
N PRO A 271 -1.59 -1.14 13.36
CA PRO A 271 -0.51 -1.27 12.37
C PRO A 271 0.62 -0.25 12.52
N TYR A 272 0.29 0.93 13.03
CA TYR A 272 1.21 2.02 13.27
C TYR A 272 1.95 1.92 14.61
N GLU A 273 1.69 0.92 15.44
CA GLU A 273 2.45 0.66 16.67
C GLU A 273 3.68 -0.22 16.41
N ARG A 274 4.76 -0.01 17.16
CA ARG A 274 5.97 -0.84 17.05
C ARG A 274 5.70 -2.30 17.40
N SER A 275 4.83 -2.53 18.37
CA SER A 275 4.38 -3.86 18.84
C SER A 275 3.70 -4.68 17.74
N PHE A 276 3.14 -4.05 16.70
CA PHE A 276 2.52 -4.76 15.58
C PHE A 276 3.49 -5.70 14.88
N GLY A 277 4.70 -5.20 14.57
CA GLY A 277 5.75 -6.00 13.94
C GLY A 277 6.26 -7.14 14.83
N GLU A 278 6.17 -6.98 16.15
CA GLU A 278 6.57 -7.98 17.15
C GLU A 278 5.49 -9.04 17.37
N ALA A 279 4.21 -8.65 17.23
CA ALA A 279 3.05 -9.54 17.35
C ALA A 279 2.86 -10.45 16.14
N MET A 280 3.44 -10.10 14.98
CA MET A 280 3.42 -10.96 13.81
C MET A 280 4.18 -12.26 14.06
N PRO A 281 3.65 -13.41 13.60
CA PRO A 281 4.36 -14.68 13.69
C PRO A 281 5.79 -14.51 13.18
N ASN A 282 6.78 -15.03 13.91
CA ASN A 282 8.17 -14.92 13.54
C ASN A 282 8.51 -15.86 12.39
N THR A 283 7.92 -15.60 11.23
CA THR A 283 8.40 -16.11 9.96
C THR A 283 9.56 -15.23 9.57
N ASN A 284 10.74 -15.79 9.35
CA ASN A 284 11.86 -15.04 8.74
C ASN A 284 11.50 -14.52 7.33
N ASP A 285 10.33 -14.88 6.80
CA ASP A 285 9.77 -14.33 5.57
C ASP A 285 9.34 -12.86 5.74
N MET A 286 10.12 -11.96 5.16
CA MET A 286 9.87 -10.52 5.15
C MET A 286 9.05 -10.05 3.94
N ARG A 287 8.58 -10.94 3.07
CA ARG A 287 7.93 -10.56 1.79
C ARG A 287 6.64 -9.77 2.00
N ILE A 288 5.81 -10.12 2.99
CA ILE A 288 4.56 -9.37 3.26
C ILE A 288 4.85 -7.99 3.85
N PHE A 289 5.87 -7.86 4.72
CA PHE A 289 6.30 -6.54 5.19
C PHE A 289 6.89 -5.70 4.07
N LYS A 290 7.69 -6.29 3.18
CA LYS A 290 8.15 -5.64 1.96
C LYS A 290 6.97 -5.16 1.12
N ALA A 291 5.89 -5.95 1.02
CA ALA A 291 4.68 -5.56 0.29
C ALA A 291 3.98 -4.35 0.90
N GLY A 292 3.73 -4.38 2.22
CA GLY A 292 3.15 -3.23 2.92
C GLY A 292 4.03 -1.98 2.79
N VAL A 293 5.36 -2.13 2.84
CA VAL A 293 6.30 -1.02 2.61
C VAL A 293 6.20 -0.47 1.18
N VAL A 294 6.14 -1.32 0.15
CA VAL A 294 6.01 -0.85 -1.25
C VAL A 294 4.73 -0.02 -1.42
N VAL A 295 3.61 -0.49 -0.87
CA VAL A 295 2.30 0.19 -0.92
C VAL A 295 2.35 1.55 -0.20
N LEU A 296 3.02 1.64 0.94
CA LEU A 296 3.23 2.92 1.65
C LEU A 296 4.24 3.86 0.95
N LEU A 297 5.14 3.33 0.13
CA LEU A 297 6.24 4.10 -0.48
C LEU A 297 5.87 4.76 -1.79
N ILE A 298 5.08 4.09 -2.65
CA ILE A 298 4.92 4.49 -4.05
C ILE A 298 4.31 5.90 -4.21
N SER A 299 3.38 6.27 -3.33
CA SER A 299 2.73 7.60 -3.36
C SER A 299 3.55 8.70 -2.70
N LEU A 300 4.60 8.38 -1.93
CA LEU A 300 5.25 9.32 -1.01
C LEU A 300 5.90 10.53 -1.70
N PHE A 301 6.26 10.40 -2.98
CA PHE A 301 6.88 11.47 -3.76
C PHE A 301 6.15 11.67 -5.10
N PRO A 302 4.88 12.13 -5.10
CA PRO A 302 4.07 12.21 -6.31
C PRO A 302 4.68 13.22 -7.31
N GLN A 303 5.32 14.27 -6.82
CA GLN A 303 6.03 15.26 -7.65
C GLN A 303 7.13 14.64 -8.52
N GLU A 304 7.73 13.54 -8.08
CA GLU A 304 8.77 12.84 -8.83
C GLU A 304 8.26 11.59 -9.53
N PHE A 305 7.26 10.89 -8.99
CA PHE A 305 6.84 9.55 -9.43
C PHE A 305 5.37 9.48 -9.87
N LEU A 306 4.75 10.59 -10.27
CA LEU A 306 3.33 10.61 -10.66
C LEU A 306 2.97 9.51 -11.69
N PRO A 307 3.60 9.39 -12.87
CA PRO A 307 3.32 8.29 -13.80
C PRO A 307 3.51 6.88 -13.22
N GLU A 308 4.50 6.67 -12.34
CA GLU A 308 4.69 5.38 -11.67
C GLU A 308 3.55 5.06 -10.71
N ILE A 309 2.96 6.06 -10.05
CA ILE A 309 1.74 5.88 -9.22
C ILE A 309 0.56 5.44 -10.11
N PHE A 310 0.36 6.10 -11.25
CA PHE A 310 -0.67 5.72 -12.23
C PHE A 310 -0.50 4.27 -12.69
N GLY A 311 0.72 3.88 -13.03
CA GLY A 311 1.04 2.51 -13.42
C GLY A 311 0.85 1.48 -12.31
N PHE A 312 1.27 1.82 -11.09
CA PHE A 312 1.09 0.95 -9.94
C PHE A 312 -0.40 0.71 -9.69
N ASN A 313 -1.20 1.77 -9.69
CA ASN A 313 -2.67 1.72 -9.56
C ASN A 313 -3.29 0.83 -10.65
N LEU A 314 -2.92 1.04 -11.91
CA LEU A 314 -3.43 0.29 -13.05
C LEU A 314 -3.32 -1.24 -12.90
N HIS A 315 -2.22 -1.74 -12.32
CA HIS A 315 -2.10 -3.16 -12.02
C HIS A 315 -2.75 -3.54 -10.70
N PHE A 316 -2.65 -2.69 -9.67
CA PHE A 316 -3.09 -3.02 -8.31
C PHE A 316 -4.61 -3.25 -8.27
N GLU A 317 -5.37 -2.39 -8.95
CA GLU A 317 -6.82 -2.50 -9.19
C GLU A 317 -7.22 -3.67 -10.09
N GLY A 318 -6.26 -4.39 -10.67
CA GLY A 318 -6.56 -5.57 -11.47
C GLY A 318 -6.99 -6.74 -10.57
N LEU A 319 -8.21 -7.23 -10.79
CA LEU A 319 -8.70 -8.46 -10.16
C LEU A 319 -7.71 -9.62 -10.38
N ASN A 320 -7.59 -10.49 -9.37
CA ASN A 320 -6.68 -11.62 -9.41
C ASN A 320 -7.26 -12.91 -8.87
N LEU A 321 -6.62 -14.01 -9.27
CA LEU A 321 -7.03 -15.37 -8.93
C LEU A 321 -6.99 -15.61 -7.41
N GLU A 322 -5.99 -15.08 -6.70
CA GLU A 322 -5.84 -15.26 -5.25
C GLU A 322 -7.05 -14.69 -4.51
N THR A 323 -7.43 -13.44 -4.78
CA THR A 323 -8.59 -12.77 -4.18
C THR A 323 -9.87 -13.57 -4.42
N MET A 324 -10.13 -13.99 -5.66
CA MET A 324 -11.32 -14.77 -6.00
C MET A 324 -11.33 -16.15 -5.33
N THR A 325 -10.17 -16.79 -5.23
CA THR A 325 -10.00 -18.10 -4.60
C THR A 325 -10.21 -17.99 -3.09
N LEU A 326 -9.58 -17.03 -2.42
CA LEU A 326 -9.79 -16.77 -0.98
C LEU A 326 -11.26 -16.43 -0.69
N ALA A 327 -11.88 -15.55 -1.47
CA ALA A 327 -13.30 -15.20 -1.30
C ALA A 327 -14.24 -16.42 -1.34
N ARG A 328 -13.89 -17.43 -2.14
CA ARG A 328 -14.62 -18.71 -2.17
C ARG A 328 -14.27 -19.60 -0.99
N GLU A 329 -12.99 -19.87 -0.78
CA GLU A 329 -12.53 -20.86 0.20
C GLU A 329 -12.85 -20.44 1.65
N LEU A 330 -12.79 -19.14 1.96
CA LEU A 330 -13.20 -18.62 3.26
C LEU A 330 -14.69 -18.86 3.54
N ARG A 331 -15.56 -18.63 2.55
CA ARG A 331 -17.00 -18.93 2.67
C ARG A 331 -17.27 -20.42 2.88
N GLU A 332 -16.55 -21.30 2.18
CA GLU A 332 -16.64 -22.75 2.39
C GLU A 332 -16.19 -23.19 3.79
N LEU A 333 -15.38 -22.36 4.47
CA LEU A 333 -14.93 -22.55 5.84
C LEU A 333 -15.76 -21.79 6.87
N GLU A 334 -16.86 -21.15 6.47
CA GLU A 334 -17.72 -20.31 7.31
C GLU A 334 -16.96 -19.13 7.95
N ILE A 335 -15.94 -18.62 7.26
CA ILE A 335 -15.19 -17.41 7.61
C ILE A 335 -15.75 -16.25 6.79
N ASP A 336 -15.87 -15.08 7.42
CA ASP A 336 -16.26 -13.87 6.73
C ASP A 336 -15.28 -13.56 5.57
N ALA A 337 -15.82 -13.36 4.38
CA ALA A 337 -15.06 -13.11 3.17
C ALA A 337 -15.31 -11.70 2.61
N GLN A 338 -16.02 -10.84 3.35
CA GLN A 338 -16.50 -9.54 2.87
C GLN A 338 -15.40 -8.69 2.25
N TYR A 339 -14.23 -8.59 2.92
CA TYR A 339 -13.06 -7.87 2.39
C TYR A 339 -12.69 -8.32 0.96
N PHE A 340 -12.58 -9.62 0.72
CA PHE A 340 -12.21 -10.14 -0.60
C PHE A 340 -13.36 -10.06 -1.61
N LEU A 341 -14.60 -10.23 -1.16
CA LEU A 341 -15.78 -10.11 -2.01
C LEU A 341 -15.97 -8.68 -2.53
N HIS A 342 -15.67 -7.67 -1.72
CA HIS A 342 -15.72 -6.27 -2.15
C HIS A 342 -14.79 -6.04 -3.35
N HIS A 343 -13.52 -6.44 -3.28
CA HIS A 343 -12.59 -6.34 -4.42
C HIS A 343 -13.04 -7.13 -5.65
N VAL A 344 -13.72 -8.28 -5.49
CA VAL A 344 -14.30 -9.00 -6.65
C VAL A 344 -15.36 -8.15 -7.37
N SER A 345 -16.08 -7.30 -6.65
CA SER A 345 -17.14 -6.45 -7.22
C SER A 345 -16.66 -5.07 -7.68
N ILE A 346 -15.94 -4.33 -6.83
CA ILE A 346 -15.57 -2.93 -7.08
C ILE A 346 -14.41 -2.82 -8.08
N ASP A 347 -13.54 -3.83 -8.17
CA ASP A 347 -12.41 -3.86 -9.11
C ASP A 347 -12.81 -4.36 -10.52
N ASN A 348 -14.11 -4.37 -10.85
CA ASN A 348 -14.58 -4.94 -12.10
C ASN A 348 -14.08 -4.16 -13.34
N ALA A 349 -13.85 -4.87 -14.44
CA ALA A 349 -13.28 -4.32 -15.67
C ALA A 349 -14.28 -3.54 -16.55
N HIS A 350 -15.49 -3.23 -16.08
CA HIS A 350 -16.47 -2.45 -16.83
C HIS A 350 -16.67 -1.05 -16.26
N SER A 351 -17.16 -0.96 -15.03
CA SER A 351 -17.45 0.29 -14.34
C SER A 351 -16.83 0.38 -12.95
N GLY A 352 -15.88 -0.50 -12.65
CA GLY A 352 -15.13 -0.55 -11.41
C GLY A 352 -13.74 0.08 -11.52
N HIS A 353 -12.97 -0.03 -10.44
CA HIS A 353 -11.65 0.61 -10.29
C HIS A 353 -10.65 0.22 -11.39
N ALA A 354 -10.71 -1.01 -11.91
CA ALA A 354 -9.88 -1.45 -13.01
C ALA A 354 -10.12 -0.62 -14.29
N MET A 355 -11.39 -0.30 -14.60
CA MET A 355 -11.72 0.60 -15.71
C MET A 355 -11.35 2.05 -15.39
N MET A 356 -11.64 2.51 -14.16
CA MET A 356 -11.27 3.86 -13.69
C MET A 356 -9.77 4.10 -13.90
N ALA A 357 -8.93 3.17 -13.45
CA ALA A 357 -7.48 3.25 -13.56
C ALA A 357 -7.01 3.31 -15.03
N ALA A 358 -7.60 2.49 -15.91
CA ALA A 358 -7.27 2.47 -17.33
C ALA A 358 -7.62 3.80 -18.02
N PHE A 359 -8.82 4.31 -17.76
CA PHE A 359 -9.29 5.58 -18.30
C PHE A 359 -8.45 6.77 -17.79
N THR A 360 -8.12 6.75 -16.50
CA THR A 360 -7.28 7.76 -15.85
C THR A 360 -5.88 7.81 -16.48
N VAL A 361 -5.27 6.64 -16.78
CA VAL A 361 -4.00 6.57 -17.53
C VAL A 361 -4.12 7.15 -18.93
N ALA A 362 -5.21 6.84 -19.65
CA ALA A 362 -5.41 7.33 -21.00
C ALA A 362 -5.55 8.85 -21.04
N GLN A 363 -6.36 9.42 -20.14
CA GLN A 363 -6.50 10.87 -20.00
C GLN A 363 -5.19 11.55 -19.62
N TYR A 364 -4.42 10.97 -18.70
CA TYR A 364 -3.11 11.49 -18.33
C TYR A 364 -2.15 11.54 -19.53
N LEU A 365 -2.08 10.48 -20.33
CA LEU A 365 -1.18 10.44 -21.49
C LEU A 365 -1.61 11.40 -22.60
N ALA A 366 -2.92 11.53 -22.83
CA ALA A 366 -3.46 12.52 -23.76
C ALA A 366 -3.15 13.96 -23.30
N LEU A 367 -3.25 14.22 -21.99
CA LEU A 367 -2.90 15.50 -21.37
C LEU A 367 -1.42 15.84 -21.60
N ILE A 368 -0.51 14.89 -21.31
CA ILE A 368 0.93 15.08 -21.52
C ILE A 368 1.26 15.23 -23.01
N GLU A 369 0.63 14.48 -23.90
CA GLU A 369 0.84 14.62 -25.34
C GLU A 369 0.42 16.01 -25.85
N ARG A 370 -0.73 16.52 -25.37
CA ARG A 370 -1.25 17.84 -25.70
C ARG A 370 -0.33 18.97 -25.21
N ASP A 371 0.12 18.89 -23.95
CA ASP A 371 0.80 20.00 -23.28
C ASP A 371 2.33 19.97 -23.44
N GLU A 372 2.92 18.78 -23.50
CA GLU A 372 4.39 18.57 -23.53
C GLU A 372 4.88 17.86 -24.80
N GLY A 373 3.98 17.34 -25.64
CA GLY A 373 4.29 16.70 -26.92
C GLY A 373 4.49 15.19 -26.85
N PRO A 374 4.61 14.53 -28.02
CA PRO A 374 4.59 13.07 -28.13
C PRO A 374 5.79 12.38 -27.47
N GLN A 375 6.97 13.02 -27.44
CA GLN A 375 8.13 12.45 -26.75
C GLN A 375 7.95 12.41 -25.23
N ALA A 376 7.30 13.44 -24.66
CA ALA A 376 6.99 13.47 -23.24
C ALA A 376 5.96 12.39 -22.88
N ALA A 377 4.95 12.20 -23.72
CA ALA A 377 3.95 11.13 -23.57
C ALA A 377 4.59 9.74 -23.64
N GLU A 378 5.58 9.51 -24.53
CA GLU A 378 6.31 8.23 -24.59
C GLU A 378 7.12 7.98 -23.30
N ILE A 379 7.77 9.01 -22.76
CA ILE A 379 8.50 8.91 -21.48
C ILE A 379 7.52 8.64 -20.34
N ALA A 380 6.41 9.35 -20.28
CA ALA A 380 5.35 9.14 -19.30
C ALA A 380 4.81 7.71 -19.37
N TRP A 381 4.55 7.19 -20.58
CA TRP A 381 4.11 5.82 -20.78
C TRP A 381 5.11 4.81 -20.22
N ARG A 382 6.41 4.93 -20.52
CA ARG A 382 7.43 4.02 -19.95
C ARG A 382 7.45 4.05 -18.42
N ARG A 383 7.17 5.20 -17.82
CA ARG A 383 7.09 5.32 -16.36
C ARG A 383 5.82 4.67 -15.79
N VAL A 384 4.68 4.78 -16.49
CA VAL A 384 3.47 3.98 -16.20
C VAL A 384 3.80 2.48 -16.25
N GLN A 385 4.52 2.01 -17.28
CA GLN A 385 4.93 0.61 -17.36
C GLN A 385 5.84 0.19 -16.19
N ALA A 386 6.72 1.08 -15.71
CA ALA A 386 7.58 0.82 -14.56
C ALA A 386 6.78 0.66 -13.25
N GLY A 387 5.78 1.52 -13.03
CA GLY A 387 4.85 1.40 -11.90
C GLY A 387 4.04 0.11 -11.95
N TYR A 388 3.49 -0.22 -13.12
CA TYR A 388 2.75 -1.46 -13.35
C TYR A 388 3.61 -2.69 -13.02
N ALA A 389 4.85 -2.71 -13.52
CA ALA A 389 5.79 -3.80 -13.26
C ALA A 389 6.16 -3.93 -11.78
N LEU A 390 6.26 -2.82 -11.04
CA LEU A 390 6.48 -2.87 -9.58
C LEU A 390 5.33 -3.55 -8.85
N SER A 391 4.09 -3.18 -9.19
CA SER A 391 2.88 -3.78 -8.61
C SER A 391 2.75 -5.28 -8.98
N LYS A 392 3.05 -5.65 -10.24
CA LYS A 392 3.11 -7.05 -10.68
C LYS A 392 4.19 -7.85 -9.93
N HIS A 393 5.42 -7.33 -9.89
CA HIS A 393 6.52 -7.98 -9.20
C HIS A 393 6.24 -8.19 -7.70
N LEU A 394 5.52 -7.24 -7.09
CA LEU A 394 5.07 -7.37 -5.72
C LEU A 394 4.13 -8.57 -5.54
N ARG A 395 3.14 -8.70 -6.43
CA ARG A 395 2.14 -9.78 -6.43
C ARG A 395 2.78 -11.15 -6.61
N ASP A 396 3.64 -11.31 -7.62
CA ASP A 396 4.36 -12.56 -7.89
C ASP A 396 5.19 -13.04 -6.67
N GLY A 397 5.64 -12.09 -5.83
CA GLY A 397 6.36 -12.40 -4.59
C GLY A 397 5.47 -12.87 -3.43
N ILE A 398 4.18 -12.53 -3.44
CA ILE A 398 3.19 -12.85 -2.40
C ILE A 398 2.54 -14.21 -2.63
N GLU A 399 2.22 -14.58 -3.88
CA GLU A 399 1.53 -15.84 -4.20
C GLU A 399 2.12 -17.08 -3.50
N PRO A 400 3.45 -17.28 -3.45
CA PRO A 400 4.04 -18.43 -2.76
C PRO A 400 3.89 -18.39 -1.23
N VAL A 401 3.70 -17.20 -0.63
CA VAL A 401 3.45 -17.06 0.82
C VAL A 401 2.07 -17.57 1.18
N VAL A 402 1.10 -17.34 0.29
CA VAL A 402 -0.32 -17.70 0.48
C VAL A 402 -0.54 -19.17 0.14
N ALA A 403 0.14 -19.71 -0.87
CA ALA A 403 0.03 -21.10 -1.30
C ALA A 403 0.89 -22.09 -0.50
N ALA A 404 1.73 -21.63 0.45
CA ALA A 404 2.60 -22.53 1.22
C ALA A 404 1.79 -23.39 2.22
N ASP A 405 1.86 -24.70 2.03
CA ASP A 405 1.23 -25.73 2.87
C ASP A 405 1.85 -25.74 4.29
N GLY A 406 1.04 -26.02 5.32
CA GLY A 406 1.37 -25.91 6.75
C GLY A 406 2.44 -26.87 7.31
N GLY A 407 3.46 -27.23 6.54
CA GLY A 407 4.64 -27.95 7.02
C GLY A 407 5.69 -27.00 7.63
N GLU A 408 6.57 -27.53 8.49
CA GLU A 408 7.74 -26.80 9.01
C GLU A 408 8.53 -26.20 7.84
N ILE A 409 8.46 -24.87 7.70
CA ILE A 409 9.22 -24.12 6.71
C ILE A 409 10.64 -23.95 7.26
N ASP A 410 11.65 -24.29 6.45
CA ASP A 410 13.01 -23.86 6.70
C ASP A 410 13.08 -22.34 6.50
N TYR A 411 12.96 -21.62 7.61
CA TYR A 411 12.91 -20.16 7.67
C TYR A 411 14.23 -19.48 7.26
N HIS A 412 15.24 -20.16 6.74
CA HIS A 412 16.50 -19.53 6.32
C HIS A 412 16.58 -19.12 4.84
N ALA A 413 15.51 -19.29 4.07
CA ALA A 413 15.49 -18.88 2.66
C ALA A 413 15.23 -17.37 2.49
N GLU A 414 16.22 -16.53 2.83
CA GLU A 414 16.29 -15.17 2.30
C GLU A 414 16.40 -15.24 0.76
N ASN A 415 15.34 -14.79 0.08
CA ASN A 415 15.25 -14.41 -1.34
C ASN A 415 16.54 -14.53 -2.16
N ASN A 416 16.68 -15.62 -2.92
CA ASN A 416 17.50 -15.72 -4.13
C ASN A 416 17.03 -16.86 -5.06
N ASN A 417 15.72 -17.17 -5.07
CA ASN A 417 15.18 -18.26 -5.90
C ASN A 417 14.91 -17.87 -7.36
N ASN A 418 15.12 -16.61 -7.76
CA ASN A 418 15.17 -16.29 -9.18
C ASN A 418 16.58 -16.57 -9.69
N PRO A 419 16.74 -17.50 -10.67
CA PRO A 419 18.04 -17.73 -11.27
C PRO A 419 18.59 -16.42 -11.84
N GLY A 420 19.80 -16.07 -11.44
CA GLY A 420 20.56 -14.99 -12.04
C GLY A 420 20.77 -15.22 -13.54
N PRO A 421 21.10 -14.17 -14.31
CA PRO A 421 21.21 -14.24 -15.78
C PRO A 421 22.27 -15.23 -16.30
N TYR A 422 23.13 -15.73 -15.41
CA TYR A 422 24.17 -16.71 -15.71
C TYR A 422 23.96 -18.07 -15.03
N ASP A 423 22.99 -18.19 -14.14
CA ASP A 423 22.85 -19.34 -13.23
C ASP A 423 22.58 -20.63 -13.99
N GLU A 424 21.66 -20.60 -14.94
CA GLU A 424 21.34 -21.75 -15.80
C GLU A 424 22.55 -22.18 -16.64
N LYS A 425 23.29 -21.23 -17.21
CA LYS A 425 24.47 -21.52 -18.04
C LYS A 425 25.62 -22.08 -17.21
N VAL A 426 25.82 -21.56 -15.99
CA VAL A 426 26.85 -22.04 -15.07
C VAL A 426 26.51 -23.40 -14.52
N VAL A 427 25.26 -23.62 -14.09
CA VAL A 427 24.88 -24.91 -13.54
C VAL A 427 24.95 -26.01 -14.59
N ASN A 428 24.52 -25.74 -15.82
CA ASN A 428 24.65 -26.68 -16.94
C ASN A 428 26.12 -26.96 -17.28
N LEU A 429 26.98 -25.94 -17.27
CA LEU A 429 28.42 -26.11 -17.43
C LEU A 429 29.01 -27.01 -16.34
N LEU A 430 28.70 -26.74 -15.06
CA LEU A 430 29.24 -27.49 -13.95
C LEU A 430 28.74 -28.95 -13.94
N ILE A 431 27.47 -29.18 -14.30
CA ILE A 431 26.90 -30.53 -14.47
C ILE A 431 27.61 -31.28 -15.60
N ALA A 432 27.82 -30.62 -16.75
CA ALA A 432 28.52 -31.23 -17.89
C ALA A 432 29.96 -31.62 -17.53
N LYS A 433 30.68 -30.80 -16.74
CA LYS A 433 32.01 -31.13 -16.23
C LYS A 433 31.96 -32.23 -15.16
N ALA A 434 30.98 -32.19 -14.27
CA ALA A 434 30.75 -33.18 -13.23
C ALA A 434 30.55 -34.58 -13.81
N ALA A 435 29.76 -34.71 -14.89
CA ALA A 435 29.49 -35.98 -15.57
C ALA A 435 30.76 -36.72 -16.01
N VAL A 436 31.84 -35.99 -16.35
CA VAL A 436 33.11 -36.57 -16.80
C VAL A 436 34.12 -36.71 -15.66
N ALA A 437 33.99 -35.90 -14.60
CA ALA A 437 34.95 -35.83 -13.50
C ALA A 437 34.48 -36.51 -12.19
N GLN A 438 33.24 -37.03 -12.14
CA GLN A 438 32.60 -37.57 -10.93
C GLN A 438 33.48 -38.55 -10.16
N LYS A 439 34.08 -39.54 -10.84
CA LYS A 439 34.92 -40.57 -10.22
C LYS A 439 36.30 -40.06 -9.80
N ILE A 440 36.77 -38.94 -10.37
CA ILE A 440 38.07 -38.32 -10.10
C ILE A 440 38.04 -37.57 -8.76
N HIS A 441 36.88 -37.01 -8.38
CA HIS A 441 36.70 -36.25 -7.15
C HIS A 441 36.29 -37.07 -5.92
N THR A 442 36.15 -38.40 -6.05
CA THR A 442 35.74 -39.31 -4.96
C THR A 442 36.68 -39.27 -3.74
N ALA A 443 37.97 -39.02 -3.97
CA ALA A 443 38.97 -38.88 -2.90
C ALA A 443 39.18 -37.43 -2.44
N CYS A 444 38.39 -36.48 -2.93
CA CYS A 444 38.50 -35.07 -2.56
C CYS A 444 37.81 -34.81 -1.20
N PRO A 445 38.50 -34.29 -0.18
CA PRO A 445 37.90 -34.04 1.13
C PRO A 445 37.02 -32.77 1.16
N ALA A 446 36.84 -32.09 0.03
CA ALA A 446 36.10 -30.83 -0.05
C ALA A 446 34.60 -31.04 0.19
N ARG A 447 34.00 -30.09 0.93
CA ARG A 447 32.56 -30.04 1.22
C ARG A 447 32.00 -28.68 0.81
N ILE A 448 30.78 -28.67 0.32
CA ILE A 448 30.02 -27.47 -0.07
C ILE A 448 28.64 -27.60 0.58
N GLY A 449 28.16 -26.57 1.29
CA GLY A 449 26.85 -26.62 1.97
C GLY A 449 26.70 -27.81 2.94
N GLY A 450 27.76 -28.19 3.65
CA GLY A 450 27.75 -29.33 4.56
C GLY A 450 27.78 -30.72 3.90
N LYS A 451 27.66 -30.83 2.58
CA LYS A 451 27.64 -32.08 1.81
C LYS A 451 28.98 -32.32 1.06
N PRO A 452 29.48 -33.57 0.95
CA PRO A 452 30.68 -33.88 0.16
C PRO A 452 30.58 -33.42 -1.29
N LEU A 453 31.68 -32.91 -1.86
CA LEU A 453 31.72 -32.48 -3.26
C LEU A 453 31.32 -33.61 -4.22
N ALA A 454 31.76 -34.85 -3.96
CA ALA A 454 31.41 -36.01 -4.77
C ALA A 454 29.88 -36.25 -4.85
N ASP A 455 29.15 -35.96 -3.77
CA ASP A 455 27.69 -36.14 -3.73
C ASP A 455 26.93 -35.01 -4.44
N TRP A 456 27.58 -33.85 -4.64
CA TRP A 456 27.07 -32.78 -5.50
C TRP A 456 27.32 -33.06 -6.98
N LEU A 457 28.43 -33.73 -7.31
CA LEU A 457 28.82 -34.09 -8.67
C LEU A 457 28.15 -35.38 -9.16
N ASP A 458 27.34 -36.04 -8.35
CA ASP A 458 26.59 -37.24 -8.71
C ASP A 458 25.39 -36.90 -9.60
N THR A 459 25.59 -37.00 -10.91
CA THR A 459 24.57 -36.68 -11.92
C THR A 459 23.33 -37.56 -11.83
N SER A 460 23.41 -38.74 -11.19
CA SER A 460 22.24 -39.60 -10.95
C SER A 460 21.25 -39.03 -9.91
N ARG A 461 21.69 -38.04 -9.11
CA ARG A 461 20.88 -37.37 -8.08
C ARG A 461 20.37 -35.99 -8.51
N ILE A 462 20.80 -35.50 -9.67
CA ILE A 462 20.37 -34.21 -10.23
C ILE A 462 19.22 -34.48 -11.20
N VAL A 463 18.02 -34.72 -10.65
CA VAL A 463 16.83 -35.17 -11.41
C VAL A 463 15.84 -34.03 -11.69
N SER A 464 15.83 -32.96 -10.88
CA SER A 464 14.93 -31.80 -11.00
C SER A 464 15.69 -30.48 -11.12
N ASP A 465 15.05 -29.46 -11.69
CA ASP A 465 15.63 -28.10 -11.79
C ASP A 465 15.83 -27.44 -10.42
N SER A 466 15.07 -27.84 -9.40
CA SER A 466 15.27 -27.41 -8.00
C SER A 466 16.66 -27.82 -7.48
N ASN A 467 17.08 -29.06 -7.73
CA ASN A 467 18.35 -29.60 -7.24
C ASN A 467 19.56 -28.91 -7.90
N LYS A 468 19.39 -28.45 -9.15
CA LYS A 468 20.40 -27.68 -9.88
C LYS A 468 20.63 -26.32 -9.22
N LEU A 469 19.54 -25.61 -8.92
CA LEU A 469 19.60 -24.29 -8.28
C LEU A 469 20.11 -24.37 -6.84
N ASP A 470 19.75 -25.42 -6.09
CA ASP A 470 20.29 -25.68 -4.76
C ASP A 470 21.81 -25.83 -4.77
N PHE A 471 22.35 -26.62 -5.71
CA PHE A 471 23.80 -26.77 -5.85
C PHE A 471 24.49 -25.43 -6.12
N LEU A 472 23.94 -24.63 -7.03
CA LEU A 472 24.50 -23.34 -7.41
C LEU A 472 24.46 -22.35 -6.24
N ARG A 473 23.37 -22.35 -5.46
CA ARG A 473 23.22 -21.54 -4.24
C ARG A 473 24.27 -21.91 -3.20
N GLU A 474 24.41 -23.20 -2.88
CA GLU A 474 25.36 -23.68 -1.89
C GLU A 474 26.81 -23.41 -2.32
N LEU A 475 27.12 -23.55 -3.61
CA LEU A 475 28.42 -23.19 -4.17
C LEU A 475 28.68 -21.67 -4.06
N GLY A 476 27.70 -20.85 -4.40
CA GLY A 476 27.79 -19.38 -4.29
C GLY A 476 27.93 -18.87 -2.85
N ASN A 477 27.51 -19.67 -1.86
CA ASN A 477 27.60 -19.40 -0.43
C ASN A 477 28.81 -20.06 0.26
N ALA A 478 29.72 -20.70 -0.47
CA ALA A 478 30.83 -21.46 0.10
C ALA A 478 32.20 -20.76 -0.03
N PRO A 479 32.57 -19.79 0.84
CA PRO A 479 33.95 -19.32 0.92
C PRO A 479 34.86 -20.41 1.50
N PRO A 480 36.11 -20.57 1.02
CA PRO A 480 36.80 -19.75 0.02
C PRO A 480 36.57 -20.18 -1.44
N TRP A 481 35.74 -21.19 -1.72
CA TRP A 481 35.48 -21.69 -3.08
C TRP A 481 34.93 -20.60 -3.98
N VAL A 482 33.89 -19.90 -3.50
CA VAL A 482 33.37 -18.69 -4.12
C VAL A 482 33.41 -17.56 -3.11
N VAL A 483 34.12 -16.49 -3.46
CA VAL A 483 34.07 -15.21 -2.77
C VAL A 483 33.19 -14.31 -3.63
N LYS A 484 31.94 -14.10 -3.18
CA LYS A 484 30.93 -13.32 -3.90
C LYS A 484 31.52 -11.98 -4.36
N GLY A 485 31.34 -11.65 -5.64
CA GLY A 485 31.84 -10.40 -6.23
C GLY A 485 33.32 -10.35 -6.56
N ASN A 486 34.10 -11.35 -6.15
CA ASN A 486 35.55 -11.32 -6.31
C ASN A 486 36.05 -12.62 -6.94
N PRO A 487 36.02 -12.73 -8.28
CA PRO A 487 36.52 -13.89 -8.99
C PRO A 487 37.99 -14.20 -8.68
N ASP A 488 38.85 -13.18 -8.57
CA ASP A 488 40.28 -13.37 -8.31
C ASP A 488 40.58 -13.94 -6.92
N LYS A 489 39.73 -13.65 -5.92
CA LYS A 489 39.81 -14.22 -4.57
C LYS A 489 39.07 -15.55 -4.43
N SER A 490 38.30 -15.96 -5.45
CA SER A 490 37.57 -17.23 -5.42
C SER A 490 38.48 -18.39 -5.75
N ARG A 491 38.60 -19.36 -4.84
CA ARG A 491 39.46 -20.53 -5.02
C ARG A 491 39.08 -21.34 -6.26
N LEU A 492 37.80 -21.39 -6.63
CA LEU A 492 37.35 -22.03 -7.87
C LEU A 492 38.09 -21.48 -9.11
N ILE A 493 38.22 -20.16 -9.21
CA ILE A 493 38.89 -19.48 -10.34
C ILE A 493 40.41 -19.68 -10.27
N GLN A 494 40.98 -19.69 -9.06
CA GLN A 494 42.41 -19.95 -8.87
C GLN A 494 42.80 -21.37 -9.27
N GLU A 495 41.96 -22.37 -8.97
CA GLU A 495 42.24 -23.78 -9.30
C GLU A 495 42.12 -24.07 -10.80
N VAL A 496 41.32 -23.32 -11.58
CA VAL A 496 41.21 -23.47 -13.05
C VAL A 496 42.26 -22.67 -13.83
N ARG A 497 42.81 -21.61 -13.24
CA ARG A 497 43.87 -20.79 -13.86
C ARG A 497 45.23 -21.49 -13.78
N ARG A 498 46.23 -20.93 -14.48
CA ARG A 498 47.60 -21.47 -14.56
C ARG A 498 48.20 -21.59 -13.15
N GLY A 499 48.59 -22.80 -12.78
CA GLY A 499 49.14 -23.14 -11.45
C GLY A 499 48.16 -23.81 -10.49
N GLY A 500 46.87 -23.87 -10.83
CA GLY A 500 45.84 -24.59 -10.09
C GLY A 500 45.72 -26.07 -10.48
N LYS A 501 45.12 -26.89 -9.61
CA LYS A 501 44.99 -28.36 -9.83
C LYS A 501 44.03 -28.72 -10.96
N MET A 502 43.17 -27.79 -11.37
CA MET A 502 42.20 -27.95 -12.46
C MET A 502 42.61 -27.17 -13.72
N PHE A 503 43.88 -26.74 -13.81
CA PHE A 503 44.40 -26.04 -14.98
C PHE A 503 44.22 -26.89 -16.25
N GLY A 504 43.57 -26.29 -17.27
CA GLY A 504 43.26 -26.97 -18.53
C GLY A 504 41.92 -27.72 -18.54
N ALA A 505 41.21 -27.83 -17.41
CA ALA A 505 39.90 -28.48 -17.36
C ALA A 505 38.76 -27.60 -17.94
N PHE A 506 38.96 -26.29 -17.98
CA PHE A 506 38.00 -25.30 -18.49
C PHE A 506 38.63 -24.50 -19.65
N THR A 507 37.84 -24.21 -20.67
CA THR A 507 38.22 -23.30 -21.76
C THR A 507 38.15 -21.84 -21.30
N LEU A 508 38.80 -20.94 -22.04
CA LEU A 508 38.76 -19.50 -21.75
C LEU A 508 37.31 -18.94 -21.68
N LYS A 509 36.42 -19.41 -22.56
CA LYS A 509 35.01 -18.99 -22.56
C LYS A 509 34.27 -19.44 -21.30
N GLU A 510 34.56 -20.66 -20.82
CA GLU A 510 33.95 -21.22 -19.62
C GLU A 510 34.46 -20.54 -18.34
N VAL A 511 35.76 -20.24 -18.27
CA VAL A 511 36.33 -19.46 -17.14
C VAL A 511 35.72 -18.07 -17.10
N ASN A 512 35.62 -17.38 -18.24
CA ASN A 512 34.97 -16.05 -18.33
C ASN A 512 33.49 -16.10 -17.89
N LEU A 513 32.78 -17.21 -18.15
CA LEU A 513 31.40 -17.38 -17.69
C LEU A 513 31.33 -17.51 -16.16
N LEU A 514 32.22 -18.30 -15.55
CA LEU A 514 32.31 -18.44 -14.10
C LEU A 514 32.69 -17.12 -13.41
N GLU A 515 33.63 -16.36 -13.98
CA GLU A 515 34.03 -15.05 -13.44
C GLU A 515 32.89 -14.03 -13.48
N ARG A 516 32.10 -14.00 -14.57
CA ARG A 516 30.91 -13.13 -14.68
C ARG A 516 29.85 -13.51 -13.67
N TRP A 517 29.58 -14.81 -13.52
CA TRP A 517 28.65 -15.31 -12.51
C TRP A 517 29.09 -14.94 -11.09
N ILE A 518 30.34 -15.21 -10.71
CA ILE A 518 30.86 -14.84 -9.38
C ILE A 518 30.78 -13.33 -9.15
N SER A 519 31.07 -12.53 -10.18
CA SER A 519 30.94 -11.06 -10.11
C SER A 519 29.51 -10.61 -9.85
N THR A 520 28.50 -11.35 -10.34
CA THR A 520 27.07 -11.05 -10.07
C THR A 520 26.59 -11.49 -8.69
N LEU A 521 27.34 -12.30 -7.95
CA LEU A 521 26.94 -12.79 -6.62
C LEU A 521 27.12 -11.77 -5.50
N ASP A 522 27.85 -10.67 -5.72
CA ASP A 522 27.89 -9.53 -4.80
C ASP A 522 27.14 -8.35 -5.44
N PRO A 523 26.02 -7.90 -4.85
CA PRO A 523 25.28 -6.72 -5.30
C PRO A 523 26.15 -5.44 -5.35
N ARG A 524 27.32 -5.44 -4.68
CA ARG A 524 28.26 -4.32 -4.65
C ARG A 524 29.37 -4.41 -5.72
N ALA A 525 29.65 -5.61 -6.24
CA ALA A 525 30.72 -5.84 -7.23
C ALA A 525 30.25 -5.63 -8.68
N THR A 526 28.94 -5.73 -8.92
CA THR A 526 28.36 -5.02 -10.06
C THR A 526 28.37 -3.53 -9.73
N GLY A 527 29.37 -2.80 -10.24
CA GLY A 527 29.28 -1.35 -10.41
C GLY A 527 28.16 -0.91 -11.38
N ASN A 528 27.09 -1.70 -11.51
CA ASN A 528 25.83 -1.28 -12.07
C ASN A 528 25.09 -0.56 -10.96
N ASP A 529 24.98 0.75 -11.09
CA ASP A 529 24.04 1.58 -10.36
C ASP A 529 22.74 0.78 -10.11
N ALA A 530 22.39 0.53 -8.83
CA ALA A 530 21.24 -0.32 -8.46
C ALA A 530 19.92 0.18 -9.08
N GLN A 531 19.91 1.43 -9.54
CA GLN A 531 18.81 2.14 -10.18
C GLN A 531 18.97 2.23 -11.71
N ALA A 532 20.07 1.71 -12.28
CA ALA A 532 20.42 1.82 -13.70
C ALA A 532 19.31 1.32 -14.62
N ALA A 533 18.65 0.22 -14.26
CA ALA A 533 17.61 -0.35 -15.10
C ALA A 533 16.42 0.60 -15.21
N TYR A 534 16.02 1.24 -14.10
CA TYR A 534 14.98 2.26 -14.08
C TYR A 534 15.35 3.48 -14.94
N TRP A 535 16.51 4.10 -14.71
CA TRP A 535 16.94 5.28 -15.46
C TRP A 535 17.07 5.00 -16.96
N ARG A 536 17.67 3.86 -17.32
CA ARG A 536 17.80 3.42 -18.73
C ARG A 536 16.45 3.16 -19.38
N PHE A 537 15.53 2.53 -18.67
CA PHE A 537 14.23 2.17 -19.21
C PHE A 537 13.35 3.40 -19.44
N THR A 538 13.24 4.25 -18.42
CA THR A 538 12.42 5.48 -18.48
C THR A 538 13.03 6.56 -19.36
N GLY A 539 14.33 6.49 -19.66
CA GLY A 539 15.04 7.52 -20.41
C GLY A 539 15.29 8.80 -19.60
N ARG A 540 15.00 8.79 -18.29
CA ARG A 540 15.24 9.92 -17.40
C ARG A 540 16.72 10.05 -17.05
N LYS A 541 17.19 11.29 -16.95
CA LYS A 541 18.52 11.58 -16.38
C LYS A 541 18.46 11.43 -14.85
N ARG A 542 19.54 10.91 -14.26
CA ARG A 542 19.68 10.82 -12.81
C ARG A 542 19.88 12.22 -12.24
N PHE A 543 18.95 12.67 -11.39
CA PHE A 543 19.09 13.91 -10.64
C PHE A 543 19.58 13.60 -9.21
N PRO A 544 20.75 14.12 -8.77
CA PRO A 544 21.33 13.78 -7.48
C PRO A 544 20.61 14.36 -6.25
N GLN A 545 19.76 15.38 -6.42
CA GLN A 545 19.11 16.09 -5.33
C GLN A 545 17.69 16.49 -5.72
N HIS A 546 16.71 16.14 -4.89
CA HIS A 546 15.35 16.67 -5.00
C HIS A 546 15.15 17.76 -3.93
N PRO A 547 14.81 19.01 -4.28
CA PRO A 547 14.64 20.11 -3.32
C PRO A 547 13.56 19.86 -2.25
N ALA A 548 12.62 18.95 -2.53
CA ALA A 548 11.44 18.66 -1.70
C ALA A 548 11.71 17.81 -0.44
N MET A 549 12.98 17.47 -0.14
CA MET A 549 13.33 16.55 0.95
C MET A 549 13.83 17.23 2.23
N ALA A 550 13.75 18.57 2.30
CA ALA A 550 14.07 19.29 3.53
C ALA A 550 12.96 19.03 4.58
N PRO A 551 13.31 18.66 5.83
CA PRO A 551 12.33 18.54 6.90
C PRO A 551 11.55 19.85 7.06
N SER A 552 10.23 19.81 6.90
CA SER A 552 9.39 20.98 7.17
C SER A 552 9.12 21.05 8.67
N LEU A 553 9.39 22.18 9.32
CA LEU A 553 9.12 22.32 10.75
C LEU A 553 7.60 22.29 11.02
N ASP A 554 7.19 21.52 12.03
CA ASP A 554 5.82 21.56 12.55
C ASP A 554 5.60 22.90 13.29
N PRO A 555 4.76 23.81 12.78
CA PRO A 555 4.56 25.11 13.39
C PRO A 555 3.74 25.04 14.69
N PHE A 556 3.18 23.88 15.04
CA PHE A 556 2.33 23.66 16.20
C PHE A 556 2.90 22.67 17.22
N LEU A 557 4.15 22.23 17.07
CA LEU A 557 4.80 21.28 17.98
C LEU A 557 4.72 21.69 19.47
N ASN A 558 4.75 23.00 19.75
CA ASN A 558 4.60 23.58 21.09
C ASN A 558 3.41 24.54 21.16
N PHE A 559 2.31 24.21 20.48
CA PHE A 559 1.14 25.08 20.43
C PHE A 559 0.52 25.27 21.82
N ASP A 560 0.53 26.51 22.29
CA ASP A 560 -0.11 26.89 23.55
C ASP A 560 -1.60 27.17 23.34
N CYS A 561 -2.43 26.16 23.61
CA CYS A 561 -3.89 26.27 23.53
C CYS A 561 -4.48 27.22 24.59
N SER A 562 -3.74 27.60 25.64
CA SER A 562 -4.26 28.42 26.73
C SER A 562 -4.60 29.84 26.31
N ALA A 563 -3.92 30.36 25.28
CA ALA A 563 -4.21 31.65 24.67
C ALA A 563 -5.60 31.72 23.99
N TYR A 564 -6.25 30.58 23.77
CA TYR A 564 -7.52 30.46 23.05
C TYR A 564 -8.63 29.75 23.86
N HIS A 565 -8.39 29.46 25.14
CA HIS A 565 -9.36 28.77 26.02
C HIS A 565 -10.65 29.55 26.29
N ALA A 566 -10.70 30.85 26.02
CA ALA A 566 -11.71 31.75 26.57
C ALA A 566 -13.11 31.65 25.93
N LEU A 567 -13.29 30.94 24.81
CA LEU A 567 -14.58 30.88 24.09
C LEU A 567 -14.89 29.42 23.70
N PRO A 568 -15.65 28.66 24.52
CA PRO A 568 -16.18 27.38 24.04
C PRO A 568 -16.99 27.61 22.76
N LEU A 569 -16.78 26.76 21.76
CA LEU A 569 -17.63 26.74 20.57
C LEU A 569 -19.04 26.35 21.04
N GLY A 570 -20.01 27.28 20.92
CA GLY A 570 -21.41 27.03 21.24
C GLY A 570 -22.08 26.05 20.28
N GLU A 571 -23.40 25.92 20.23
CA GLU A 571 -24.02 25.07 19.20
C GLU A 571 -24.10 25.78 17.83
N ASP A 572 -24.14 27.12 17.81
CA ASP A 572 -24.39 27.96 16.63
C ASP A 572 -23.14 28.50 15.90
N TYR A 573 -21.92 28.06 16.24
CA TYR A 573 -20.69 28.60 15.61
C TYR A 573 -20.62 28.37 14.10
N ILE A 574 -21.37 27.38 13.60
CA ILE A 574 -21.44 27.03 12.19
C ILE A 574 -22.02 28.20 11.40
N HIS A 575 -22.81 29.08 12.01
CA HIS A 575 -23.44 30.22 11.36
C HIS A 575 -22.80 31.57 11.73
N ASP A 576 -21.71 31.59 12.50
CA ASP A 576 -21.06 32.83 12.94
C ASP A 576 -20.37 33.55 11.76
N PRO A 577 -20.95 34.65 11.22
CA PRO A 577 -20.48 35.26 9.98
C PRO A 577 -19.09 35.87 10.16
N LEU A 578 -18.29 35.85 9.09
CA LEU A 578 -17.04 36.61 9.01
C LEU A 578 -17.33 37.96 8.37
N LEU A 579 -17.33 39.02 9.18
CA LEU A 579 -17.40 40.40 8.69
C LEU A 579 -16.04 40.83 8.11
N ILE A 580 -15.79 40.46 6.86
CA ILE A 580 -14.51 40.70 6.17
C ILE A 580 -14.73 41.45 4.85
N ASN A 581 -13.69 42.15 4.42
CA ASN A 581 -13.60 42.79 3.12
C ASN A 581 -12.51 42.06 2.30
N LEU A 582 -12.93 41.25 1.34
CA LEU A 582 -12.05 40.44 0.48
C LEU A 582 -11.10 41.31 -0.37
N ASP A 583 -11.50 42.54 -0.70
CA ASP A 583 -10.69 43.47 -1.49
C ASP A 583 -9.63 44.19 -0.65
N ARG A 584 -9.79 44.28 0.68
CA ARG A 584 -8.86 45.01 1.57
C ARG A 584 -7.42 44.50 1.44
N ASN A 585 -7.25 43.19 1.32
CA ASN A 585 -5.93 42.57 1.22
C ASN A 585 -5.95 41.35 0.29
N TRP A 586 -6.26 41.63 -0.98
CA TRP A 586 -6.41 40.64 -2.04
C TRP A 586 -5.29 39.59 -2.09
N PRO A 587 -3.98 39.94 -2.06
CA PRO A 587 -2.92 38.94 -2.10
C PRO A 587 -2.97 37.97 -0.90
N LYS A 588 -3.32 38.45 0.30
CA LYS A 588 -3.44 37.56 1.46
C LYS A 588 -4.67 36.68 1.36
N PHE A 589 -5.80 37.20 0.87
CA PHE A 589 -7.00 36.42 0.64
C PHE A 589 -6.73 35.23 -0.30
N ILE A 590 -6.24 35.50 -1.51
CA ILE A 590 -6.09 34.44 -2.51
C ILE A 590 -5.05 33.40 -2.09
N SER A 591 -3.98 33.85 -1.43
CA SER A 591 -2.98 32.96 -0.84
C SER A 591 -3.56 32.06 0.24
N MET A 592 -4.48 32.57 1.08
CA MET A 592 -5.16 31.77 2.10
C MET A 592 -6.20 30.82 1.47
N TRP A 593 -6.88 31.26 0.40
CA TRP A 593 -7.82 30.42 -0.35
C TRP A 593 -7.12 29.16 -0.87
N PHE A 594 -6.03 29.27 -1.62
CA PHE A 594 -5.37 28.05 -2.10
C PHE A 594 -4.72 27.24 -0.98
N ALA A 595 -4.19 27.88 0.07
CA ALA A 595 -3.51 27.14 1.13
C ALA A 595 -4.46 26.36 2.07
N HIS A 596 -5.71 26.81 2.26
CA HIS A 596 -6.64 26.12 3.17
C HIS A 596 -7.10 24.76 2.66
N THR A 597 -7.11 24.54 1.34
CA THR A 597 -7.47 23.23 0.76
C THR A 597 -6.51 22.13 1.24
N SER A 598 -5.28 22.48 1.65
CA SER A 598 -4.30 21.53 2.16
C SER A 598 -4.62 20.96 3.54
N LEU A 599 -5.52 21.60 4.32
CA LEU A 599 -5.63 21.38 5.77
C LEU A 599 -5.85 19.91 6.14
N LEU A 600 -6.64 19.17 5.35
CA LEU A 600 -6.98 17.77 5.63
C LEU A 600 -6.44 16.77 4.61
N GLU A 601 -5.79 17.19 3.50
CA GLU A 601 -5.40 16.28 2.41
C GLU A 601 -4.50 15.13 2.90
N SER A 602 -3.55 15.41 3.78
CA SER A 602 -2.65 14.39 4.34
C SER A 602 -3.29 13.55 5.45
N PHE A 603 -4.45 13.94 5.97
CA PHE A 603 -5.12 13.25 7.07
C PHE A 603 -5.46 11.80 6.72
N VAL A 604 -5.82 11.56 5.46
CA VAL A 604 -6.23 10.25 4.93
C VAL A 604 -5.08 9.46 4.28
N ALA A 605 -3.83 9.96 4.36
CA ALA A 605 -2.70 9.36 3.68
C ALA A 605 -2.31 7.96 4.19
N VAL A 606 -2.65 7.64 5.45
CA VAL A 606 -2.40 6.34 6.07
C VAL A 606 -3.75 5.70 6.44
N PRO A 607 -4.30 4.80 5.60
CA PRO A 607 -5.64 4.24 5.74
C PRO A 607 -5.94 3.59 7.10
N SER A 608 -4.98 2.88 7.70
CA SER A 608 -5.13 2.27 9.03
C SER A 608 -5.46 3.29 10.14
N ARG A 609 -5.00 4.55 10.01
CA ARG A 609 -5.24 5.61 10.99
C ARG A 609 -6.62 6.26 10.85
N VAL A 610 -7.20 6.18 9.66
CA VAL A 610 -8.49 6.80 9.34
C VAL A 610 -9.65 5.79 9.26
N ALA A 611 -9.39 4.53 9.61
CA ALA A 611 -10.38 3.47 9.84
C ALA A 611 -11.24 3.72 11.11
N THR A 612 -11.83 4.90 11.20
CA THR A 612 -12.64 5.38 12.32
C THR A 612 -13.79 6.25 11.81
N GLU A 613 -14.80 6.49 12.64
CA GLU A 613 -15.90 7.42 12.35
C GLU A 613 -15.41 8.85 12.05
N LEU A 614 -14.33 9.29 12.70
CA LEU A 614 -13.73 10.59 12.44
C LEU A 614 -13.07 10.63 11.06
N GLY A 615 -12.32 9.58 10.70
CA GLY A 615 -11.70 9.47 9.38
C GLY A 615 -12.72 9.40 8.27
N ALA A 616 -13.81 8.66 8.47
CA ALA A 616 -14.96 8.59 7.57
C ALA A 616 -15.58 9.99 7.30
N ALA A 617 -15.81 10.77 8.36
CA ALA A 617 -16.29 12.15 8.22
C ALA A 617 -15.30 13.06 7.49
N VAL A 618 -13.99 12.90 7.71
CA VAL A 618 -12.94 13.63 6.98
C VAL A 618 -12.92 13.24 5.50
N THR A 619 -13.12 11.97 5.17
CA THR A 619 -13.25 11.51 3.77
C THR A 619 -14.43 12.19 3.07
N CYS A 620 -15.61 12.30 3.71
CA CYS A 620 -16.74 13.04 3.15
C CYS A 620 -16.43 14.52 2.91
N ILE A 621 -15.74 15.17 3.86
CA ILE A 621 -15.30 16.58 3.71
C ILE A 621 -14.40 16.72 2.47
N LEU A 622 -13.38 15.86 2.34
CA LEU A 622 -12.46 15.92 1.21
C LEU A 622 -13.15 15.58 -0.13
N ARG A 623 -14.07 14.61 -0.14
CA ARG A 623 -14.92 14.30 -1.31
C ARG A 623 -15.70 15.54 -1.76
N ALA A 624 -16.30 16.26 -0.82
CA ALA A 624 -16.96 17.54 -1.12
C ALA A 624 -15.98 18.58 -1.66
N GLN A 625 -14.86 18.82 -0.99
CA GLN A 625 -13.86 19.80 -1.42
C GLN A 625 -13.29 19.53 -2.81
N TYR A 626 -13.24 18.26 -3.24
CA TYR A 626 -12.81 17.83 -4.57
C TYR A 626 -13.93 17.79 -5.62
N GLY A 627 -15.14 18.22 -5.25
CA GLY A 627 -16.30 18.22 -6.12
C GLY A 627 -16.75 16.83 -6.53
N LEU A 628 -16.46 15.78 -5.75
CA LEU A 628 -17.00 14.44 -6.01
C LEU A 628 -18.46 14.37 -5.55
N SER A 629 -19.26 13.55 -6.21
CA SER A 629 -20.68 13.41 -5.88
C SER A 629 -20.91 12.99 -4.42
N PRO A 630 -22.07 13.34 -3.85
CA PRO A 630 -22.50 12.82 -2.55
C PRO A 630 -22.45 11.30 -2.49
N GLU A 631 -22.26 10.79 -1.29
CA GLU A 631 -22.18 9.36 -0.99
C GLU A 631 -23.57 8.71 -1.07
N GLU A 632 -24.12 8.51 -2.28
CA GLU A 632 -25.43 7.90 -2.47
C GLU A 632 -25.40 6.39 -2.16
N ASP A 633 -26.08 5.97 -1.08
CA ASP A 633 -26.37 4.58 -0.67
C ASP A 633 -25.21 3.55 -0.70
N GLY A 634 -23.96 3.99 -0.78
CA GLY A 634 -22.79 3.11 -0.91
C GLY A 634 -22.62 2.52 -2.31
N VAL A 635 -23.16 3.17 -3.35
CA VAL A 635 -22.96 2.78 -4.75
C VAL A 635 -21.69 3.46 -5.27
N PHE A 636 -20.69 2.65 -5.62
CA PHE A 636 -19.42 3.10 -6.20
C PHE A 636 -19.37 2.81 -7.70
N GLY A 637 -18.66 3.63 -8.49
CA GLY A 637 -18.55 3.41 -9.92
C GLY A 637 -17.92 4.54 -10.73
N MET A 638 -18.16 4.48 -12.04
CA MET A 638 -17.60 5.42 -13.04
C MET A 638 -18.49 6.63 -13.33
N ASP A 639 -19.57 6.88 -12.58
CA ASP A 639 -20.53 7.92 -12.96
C ASP A 639 -19.87 9.30 -13.01
N GLU A 640 -18.98 9.62 -12.06
CA GLU A 640 -18.18 10.85 -12.04
C GLU A 640 -17.14 10.94 -13.18
N LEU A 641 -16.76 9.81 -13.77
CA LEU A 641 -15.84 9.71 -14.90
C LEU A 641 -16.53 9.77 -16.25
N HIS A 642 -17.78 9.30 -16.34
CA HIS A 642 -18.61 9.36 -17.53
C HIS A 642 -19.37 10.67 -17.66
N THR A 643 -19.50 11.44 -16.57
CA THR A 643 -19.95 12.83 -16.61
C THR A 643 -19.02 13.78 -17.37
N VAL A 644 -17.99 13.32 -18.09
CA VAL A 644 -17.19 14.13 -19.03
C VAL A 644 -18.05 14.76 -20.15
N SER A 645 -19.28 14.27 -20.38
CA SER A 645 -20.27 14.94 -21.25
C SER A 645 -21.14 15.99 -20.53
N ALA A 646 -21.09 16.06 -19.20
CA ALA A 646 -21.58 17.16 -18.38
C ALA A 646 -20.38 18.02 -17.94
N ALA A 647 -20.58 19.28 -17.56
CA ALA A 647 -19.44 20.08 -17.08
C ALA A 647 -18.85 19.41 -15.82
N PRO A 648 -17.51 19.24 -15.71
CA PRO A 648 -16.91 18.69 -14.51
C PRO A 648 -17.32 19.52 -13.30
N THR A 649 -17.72 18.85 -12.22
CA THR A 649 -18.04 19.48 -10.94
C THR A 649 -16.77 20.12 -10.38
N PRO A 650 -16.77 21.45 -10.17
CA PRO A 650 -15.56 22.16 -9.79
C PRO A 650 -15.15 21.86 -8.35
N ASP A 651 -13.85 21.73 -8.12
CA ASP A 651 -13.27 21.65 -6.77
C ASP A 651 -12.94 23.04 -6.19
N LEU A 652 -12.48 23.11 -4.93
CA LEU A 652 -12.09 24.38 -4.29
C LEU A 652 -10.91 25.09 -4.99
N VAL A 653 -10.05 24.35 -5.71
CA VAL A 653 -8.95 24.92 -6.50
C VAL A 653 -9.50 25.54 -7.77
N ASP A 654 -10.40 24.85 -8.46
CA ASP A 654 -11.12 25.36 -9.62
C ASP A 654 -11.89 26.64 -9.27
N ILE A 655 -12.57 26.67 -8.12
CA ILE A 655 -13.26 27.88 -7.61
C ILE A 655 -12.23 29.01 -7.37
N GLY A 656 -11.05 28.69 -6.86
CA GLY A 656 -9.96 29.66 -6.69
C GLY A 656 -9.47 30.25 -8.02
N LEU A 657 -9.42 29.44 -9.07
CA LEU A 657 -9.06 29.87 -10.43
C LEU A 657 -10.17 30.73 -11.06
N GLU A 658 -11.44 30.39 -10.83
CA GLU A 658 -12.57 31.23 -11.25
C GLU A 658 -12.54 32.60 -10.56
N ILE A 659 -12.26 32.65 -9.26
CA ILE A 659 -12.10 33.90 -8.50
C ILE A 659 -11.02 34.80 -9.12
N LEU A 660 -9.90 34.22 -9.53
CA LEU A 660 -8.82 34.94 -10.23
C LEU A 660 -9.25 35.43 -11.61
N SER A 661 -9.96 34.59 -12.36
CA SER A 661 -10.50 34.90 -13.67
C SER A 661 -11.50 36.06 -13.62
N CYS A 662 -12.43 36.04 -12.66
CA CYS A 662 -13.41 37.11 -12.42
C CYS A 662 -12.73 38.44 -12.02
N LYS A 663 -11.55 38.39 -11.39
CA LYS A 663 -10.73 39.58 -11.12
C LYS A 663 -9.88 40.04 -12.31
N GLY A 664 -9.94 39.35 -13.45
CA GLY A 664 -9.19 39.68 -14.65
C GLY A 664 -7.69 39.34 -14.57
N ILE A 665 -7.31 38.35 -13.75
CA ILE A 665 -5.94 37.87 -13.68
C ILE A 665 -5.68 36.89 -14.85
N ASP A 666 -4.75 37.24 -15.73
CA ASP A 666 -4.29 36.45 -16.86
C ASP A 666 -2.77 36.67 -17.07
N PRO A 667 -1.94 35.62 -17.24
CA PRO A 667 -2.27 34.19 -17.15
C PRO A 667 -2.63 33.73 -15.74
N LEU A 668 -3.52 32.74 -15.67
CA LEU A 668 -3.82 32.04 -14.42
C LEU A 668 -2.58 31.27 -13.90
N PRO A 669 -2.42 31.14 -12.57
CA PRO A 669 -1.33 30.37 -11.98
C PRO A 669 -1.46 28.88 -12.34
N GLY A 670 -0.34 28.23 -12.64
CA GLY A 670 -0.30 26.78 -12.94
C GLY A 670 -0.13 25.90 -11.71
N SER A 671 0.24 26.49 -10.57
CA SER A 671 0.54 25.77 -9.33
C SER A 671 0.34 26.63 -8.09
N LEU A 672 0.26 25.98 -6.93
CA LEU A 672 0.31 26.65 -5.63
C LEU A 672 1.58 27.48 -5.46
N LEU A 673 2.72 27.03 -5.99
CA LEU A 673 3.98 27.77 -5.90
C LEU A 673 3.89 29.13 -6.60
N ASP A 674 3.22 29.19 -7.76
CA ASP A 674 2.99 30.44 -8.48
C ASP A 674 2.14 31.39 -7.65
N VAL A 675 1.06 30.89 -7.05
CA VAL A 675 0.18 31.66 -6.15
C VAL A 675 0.98 32.23 -4.98
N LEU A 676 1.76 31.40 -4.28
CA LEU A 676 2.51 31.85 -3.09
C LEU A 676 3.65 32.79 -3.42
N THR A 677 4.25 32.66 -4.61
CA THR A 677 5.32 33.56 -5.08
C THR A 677 4.77 34.94 -5.40
N GLN A 678 3.61 35.00 -6.06
CA GLN A 678 2.94 36.26 -6.41
C GLN A 678 2.26 36.90 -5.20
N CYS A 679 1.68 36.07 -4.33
CA CYS A 679 0.85 36.47 -3.21
C CYS A 679 1.37 35.81 -1.90
N PRO A 680 2.50 36.26 -1.35
CA PRO A 680 3.09 35.64 -0.17
C PRO A 680 2.21 35.87 1.07
N CYS A 681 2.00 34.84 1.88
CA CYS A 681 1.27 34.94 3.16
C CYS A 681 1.85 33.98 4.20
N ASP A 682 2.38 34.52 5.31
CA ASP A 682 2.97 33.70 6.37
C ASP A 682 1.99 32.69 6.97
N PHE A 683 0.70 33.06 7.06
CA PHE A 683 -0.32 32.15 7.57
C PHE A 683 -0.61 31.00 6.60
N SER A 684 -0.59 31.26 5.29
CA SER A 684 -0.68 30.22 4.25
C SER A 684 0.49 29.24 4.35
N SER A 685 1.72 29.74 4.47
CA SER A 685 2.91 28.89 4.69
C SER A 685 2.79 28.06 5.98
N LYS A 686 2.22 28.64 7.04
CA LYS A 686 1.97 27.95 8.30
C LYS A 686 0.96 26.80 8.13
N MET A 687 -0.15 27.03 7.43
CA MET A 687 -1.15 25.99 7.12
C MET A 687 -0.54 24.83 6.34
N LEU A 688 0.19 25.14 5.27
CA LEU A 688 0.86 24.14 4.42
C LEU A 688 1.93 23.33 5.15
N SER A 689 2.59 23.93 6.15
CA SER A 689 3.55 23.21 6.99
C SER A 689 2.85 22.35 8.03
N ALA A 690 1.77 22.84 8.62
CA ALA A 690 0.99 22.13 9.63
C ALA A 690 0.24 20.92 9.07
N SER A 691 -0.29 21.02 7.85
CA SER A 691 -1.05 19.95 7.19
C SER A 691 -0.23 18.70 6.89
N LYS A 692 1.11 18.82 6.86
CA LYS A 692 2.03 17.67 6.77
C LYS A 692 2.12 16.84 8.05
N TYR A 693 1.48 17.30 9.13
CA TYR A 693 1.49 16.67 10.44
C TYR A 693 0.07 16.34 10.95
N PRO A 694 -0.76 15.61 10.18
CA PRO A 694 -2.15 15.36 10.54
C PRO A 694 -2.35 14.57 11.85
N VAL A 695 -1.42 13.69 12.24
CA VAL A 695 -1.49 12.92 13.49
C VAL A 695 -1.28 13.83 14.69
N ARG A 696 -0.34 14.78 14.62
CA ARG A 696 -0.09 15.74 15.70
C ARG A 696 -1.10 16.89 15.73
N ASN A 697 -1.53 17.36 14.56
CA ASN A 697 -2.28 18.60 14.40
C ASN A 697 -3.75 18.40 14.02
N GLY A 698 -4.23 17.15 13.89
CA GLY A 698 -5.54 16.83 13.34
C GLY A 698 -6.71 17.64 13.92
N GLU A 699 -6.79 17.72 15.25
CA GLU A 699 -7.85 18.50 15.91
C GLU A 699 -7.73 20.00 15.60
N ILE A 700 -6.52 20.54 15.60
CA ILE A 700 -6.26 21.95 15.27
C ILE A 700 -6.66 22.23 13.82
N LEU A 701 -6.25 21.37 12.87
CA LEU A 701 -6.52 21.51 11.44
C LEU A 701 -8.02 21.48 11.14
N LEU A 702 -8.77 20.57 11.79
CA LEU A 702 -10.24 20.53 11.72
C LEU A 702 -10.88 21.82 12.24
N GLY A 703 -10.38 22.35 13.36
CA GLY A 703 -10.82 23.64 13.89
C GLY A 703 -10.51 24.80 12.94
N MET A 704 -9.33 24.79 12.32
CA MET A 704 -8.95 25.79 11.32
C MET A 704 -9.89 25.74 10.11
N LEU A 705 -10.18 24.54 9.58
CA LEU A 705 -11.10 24.38 8.45
C LEU A 705 -12.49 24.94 8.76
N LEU A 706 -12.99 24.72 9.98
CA LEU A 706 -14.24 25.32 10.44
C LEU A 706 -14.23 26.87 10.39
N ALA A 707 -13.09 27.51 10.63
CA ALA A 707 -12.99 28.97 10.47
C ALA A 707 -13.01 29.37 8.98
N PHE A 708 -12.46 28.54 8.09
CA PHE A 708 -12.45 28.76 6.65
C PHE A 708 -13.83 28.61 6.00
N LEU A 709 -14.79 27.88 6.61
CA LEU A 709 -16.20 27.93 6.18
C LEU A 709 -16.75 29.35 6.18
N GLY A 710 -16.35 30.18 7.15
CA GLY A 710 -16.72 31.60 7.16
C GLY A 710 -16.15 32.36 5.96
N LEU A 711 -14.94 32.01 5.51
CA LEU A 711 -14.30 32.64 4.35
C LEU A 711 -14.99 32.21 3.06
N GLN A 712 -15.31 30.92 2.93
CA GLN A 712 -16.05 30.37 1.79
C GLN A 712 -17.43 31.03 1.65
N ARG A 713 -18.18 31.20 2.74
CA ARG A 713 -19.45 31.93 2.70
C ARG A 713 -19.30 33.39 2.33
N ALA A 714 -18.27 34.07 2.83
CA ALA A 714 -18.01 35.44 2.44
C ALA A 714 -17.73 35.57 0.93
N VAL A 715 -17.08 34.56 0.31
CA VAL A 715 -16.92 34.49 -1.16
C VAL A 715 -18.26 34.27 -1.85
N LEU A 716 -19.08 33.34 -1.36
CA LEU A 716 -20.42 33.05 -1.90
C LEU A 716 -21.33 34.29 -1.91
N GLU A 717 -21.29 35.08 -0.83
CA GLU A 717 -22.09 36.29 -0.66
C GLU A 717 -21.51 37.51 -1.40
N CYS A 718 -20.26 37.47 -1.83
CA CYS A 718 -19.58 38.61 -2.44
C CYS A 718 -20.02 38.80 -3.91
N PRO A 719 -20.64 39.96 -4.26
CA PRO A 719 -21.09 40.20 -5.62
C PRO A 719 -19.94 40.22 -6.63
N GLY A 720 -20.08 39.48 -7.73
CA GLY A 720 -19.09 39.45 -8.82
C GLY A 720 -17.81 38.66 -8.53
N MET A 721 -17.73 37.92 -7.41
CA MET A 721 -16.60 37.03 -7.15
C MET A 721 -16.68 35.70 -7.90
N LEU A 722 -17.90 35.22 -8.18
CA LEU A 722 -18.19 33.95 -8.83
C LEU A 722 -19.39 34.12 -9.77
N SER A 723 -19.39 33.35 -10.87
CA SER A 723 -20.60 33.15 -11.68
C SER A 723 -21.64 32.29 -10.94
N GLU A 724 -22.90 32.31 -11.38
CA GLU A 724 -23.98 31.56 -10.72
C GLU A 724 -23.72 30.04 -10.66
N THR A 725 -23.12 29.46 -11.70
CA THR A 725 -22.79 28.02 -11.69
C THR A 725 -21.74 27.67 -10.63
N TRP A 726 -20.75 28.55 -10.43
CA TRP A 726 -19.70 28.35 -9.43
C TRP A 726 -20.18 28.64 -8.01
N LYS A 727 -21.14 29.56 -7.85
CA LYS A 727 -21.80 29.79 -6.56
C LYS A 727 -22.56 28.54 -6.10
N GLN A 728 -23.35 27.93 -6.98
CA GLN A 728 -24.07 26.70 -6.64
C GLN A 728 -23.11 25.59 -6.22
N ALA A 729 -22.00 25.40 -6.96
CA ALA A 729 -21.01 24.40 -6.58
C ALA A 729 -20.37 24.69 -5.23
N LEU A 730 -19.99 25.96 -4.94
CA LEU A 730 -19.45 26.33 -3.64
C LEU A 730 -20.46 26.14 -2.50
N GLU A 731 -21.74 26.42 -2.74
CA GLU A 731 -22.83 26.20 -1.80
C GLU A 731 -22.96 24.71 -1.43
N GLU A 732 -23.00 23.83 -2.43
CA GLU A 732 -23.05 22.36 -2.24
C GLU A 732 -21.82 21.84 -1.46
N ILE A 733 -20.63 22.38 -1.72
CA ILE A 733 -19.40 22.06 -0.96
C ILE A 733 -19.56 22.47 0.50
N ILE A 734 -19.95 23.73 0.75
CA ILE A 734 -20.12 24.29 2.10
C ILE A 734 -21.11 23.45 2.91
N GLU A 735 -22.25 23.06 2.32
CA GLU A 735 -23.27 22.26 3.00
C GLU A 735 -22.73 20.91 3.49
N ARG A 736 -21.97 20.21 2.63
CA ARG A 736 -21.36 18.92 2.96
C ARG A 736 -20.21 19.05 3.95
N GLU A 737 -19.39 20.09 3.82
CA GLU A 737 -18.33 20.37 4.80
C GLU A 737 -18.90 20.65 6.20
N ILE A 738 -20.03 21.38 6.28
CA ILE A 738 -20.76 21.61 7.54
C ILE A 738 -21.20 20.29 8.17
N ALA A 739 -21.81 19.40 7.39
CA ALA A 739 -22.26 18.10 7.88
C ALA A 739 -21.08 17.26 8.40
N GLY A 740 -19.98 17.18 7.65
CA GLY A 740 -18.78 16.48 8.08
C GLY A 740 -18.14 17.08 9.34
N LEU A 741 -18.02 18.41 9.42
CA LEU A 741 -17.43 19.11 10.57
C LEU A 741 -18.29 19.00 11.84
N ARG A 742 -19.62 18.90 11.72
CA ARG A 742 -20.51 18.56 12.85
C ARG A 742 -20.17 17.19 13.40
N THR A 743 -20.10 16.18 12.54
CA THR A 743 -19.71 14.82 12.94
C THR A 743 -18.33 14.82 13.59
N CYS A 744 -17.35 15.50 13.00
CA CYS A 744 -16.02 15.64 13.59
C CYS A 744 -16.07 16.26 14.99
N ARG A 745 -16.75 17.39 15.18
CA ARG A 745 -16.91 18.03 16.50
C ARG A 745 -17.49 17.04 17.51
N ASP A 746 -18.59 16.38 17.16
CA ASP A 746 -19.32 15.52 18.09
C ASP A 746 -18.45 14.33 18.52
N ARG A 747 -17.62 13.79 17.61
CA ARG A 747 -16.63 12.75 17.94
C ARG A 747 -15.50 13.25 18.83
N LEU A 748 -15.04 14.49 18.65
CA LEU A 748 -13.99 15.09 19.47
C LEU A 748 -14.49 15.57 20.85
N ALA A 749 -15.79 15.86 20.99
CA ALA A 749 -16.40 16.40 22.21
C ALA A 749 -16.25 15.47 23.44
N ALA A 750 -16.12 14.16 23.22
CA ALA A 750 -15.93 13.18 24.29
C ALA A 750 -14.56 13.33 25.01
N ASP A 751 -13.57 13.92 24.36
CA ASP A 751 -12.24 14.17 24.93
C ASP A 751 -12.03 15.68 25.10
N LYS A 752 -11.98 16.13 26.36
CA LYS A 752 -11.82 17.55 26.70
C LYS A 752 -10.59 18.19 26.05
N ARG A 753 -9.47 17.46 25.93
CA ARG A 753 -8.25 18.00 25.34
C ARG A 753 -8.42 18.15 23.82
N LYS A 754 -9.01 17.15 23.17
CA LYS A 754 -9.29 17.21 21.72
C LYS A 754 -10.26 18.34 21.38
N ALA A 755 -11.35 18.47 22.14
CA ALA A 755 -12.30 19.56 21.99
C ALA A 755 -11.64 20.95 22.19
N GLN A 756 -10.72 21.08 23.16
CA GLN A 756 -9.94 22.30 23.36
C GLN A 756 -9.01 22.63 22.19
N LEU A 757 -8.32 21.63 21.63
CA LEU A 757 -7.45 21.81 20.47
C LEU A 757 -8.25 22.22 19.22
N PHE A 758 -9.40 21.59 19.00
CA PHE A 758 -10.33 21.95 17.93
C PHE A 758 -10.82 23.40 18.06
N ALA A 759 -11.30 23.80 19.25
CA ALA A 759 -11.71 25.18 19.50
C ALA A 759 -10.55 26.18 19.34
N ALA A 760 -9.35 25.83 19.81
CA ALA A 760 -8.18 26.68 19.67
C ALA A 760 -7.76 26.87 18.20
N GLY A 761 -7.82 25.81 17.39
CA GLY A 761 -7.60 25.86 15.95
C GLY A 761 -8.57 26.83 15.25
N TYR A 762 -9.86 26.74 15.59
CA TYR A 762 -10.88 27.66 15.08
C TYR A 762 -10.59 29.11 15.42
N TRP A 763 -10.43 29.45 16.71
CA TRP A 763 -10.23 30.83 17.13
C TRP A 763 -8.92 31.43 16.61
N MET A 764 -7.86 30.63 16.53
CA MET A 764 -6.60 31.04 15.93
C MET A 764 -6.79 31.39 14.45
N ALA A 765 -7.39 30.51 13.66
CA ALA A 765 -7.62 30.77 12.24
C ALA A 765 -8.57 31.94 12.01
N ARG A 766 -9.68 32.01 12.76
CA ARG A 766 -10.63 33.12 12.71
C ARG A 766 -9.95 34.46 13.00
N LYS A 767 -9.13 34.53 14.05
CA LYS A 767 -8.33 35.73 14.39
C LYS A 767 -7.37 36.12 13.27
N GLU A 768 -6.69 35.15 12.67
CA GLU A 768 -5.75 35.41 11.57
C GLU A 768 -6.45 35.89 10.29
N ILE A 769 -7.61 35.32 9.95
CA ILE A 769 -8.44 35.78 8.83
C ILE A 769 -8.90 37.21 9.09
N TYR A 770 -9.47 37.51 10.26
CA TYR A 770 -9.88 38.88 10.63
C TYR A 770 -8.73 39.88 10.65
N ARG A 771 -7.54 39.48 11.14
CA ARG A 771 -6.37 40.36 11.15
C ARG A 771 -5.96 40.80 9.73
N LYS A 772 -6.19 39.95 8.73
CA LYS A 772 -5.77 40.18 7.35
C LYS A 772 -6.87 40.79 6.48
N LEU A 773 -8.12 40.41 6.74
CA LEU A 773 -9.29 40.72 5.89
C LEU A 773 -10.43 41.43 6.63
N GLY A 774 -10.34 41.66 7.94
CA GLY A 774 -11.36 42.40 8.69
C GLY A 774 -11.55 43.83 8.19
N GLN A 775 -12.49 44.59 8.77
CA GLN A 775 -12.70 46.01 8.43
C GLN A 775 -11.57 46.91 8.94
#